data_AF-A0A024TXH9-F1
#
_entry.id   AF-A0A024TXH9-F1
#
_cell.length_a   1.000
_cell.length_b   1.000
_cell.length_c   1.000
_cell.angle_alpha   90.00
_cell.angle_beta   90.00
_cell.angle_gamma   90.00
#
_symmetry.space_group_name_H-M   'P 1'
#
loop_
_entity.id
_entity.type
_entity.pdbx_description
1 polymer ?
#
loop_
_entity_poly.entity_id
_entity_poly.type
_entity_poly.pdbx_seq_one_letter_code
_entity_poly.pdbx_strand_id
1 'polypeptide(L)'
;MVTFKEKLAHNLVPEWEEHYVNYADLKYHVKQIQRRKSFLDMTSGDYTETCDTEKTRLIKTSKPTHFEEEFHNECEKVESWYCAQLEEFQKQYALLKAQYADACATQAPLLVSQEDFDESPESEAFALERHSIKQSFVELYKVLRMLQNFALLNYTALRKVLKKHKKKCGDRYQKAHRSLNDSLHDYAFSHALPVKEAILNLEHYFTTTFHENDRVLALAELDDWKDSTLNWQNVYTGLKMGICIVLALWLLWDDVVVVGLQGQTNPTVIRLMQTSAYPFYRGIALFLFFLWLWGGTLYTWQAARINYRYICELDPHATQDFSQVFDDASHLSMLYLFNFILYVQIQNHSLPEYVPKGYLPLVLALYFVVFFFSKDWGHQRRLARVLRDIVLLPVFPVTFMHTFVCNYLTSAAKINQDFAWSICFFATGEFLEPTSTPPHASACSTNFYYARVAVPLISALPLWWRCVQSLRRVHEMKAWFPGLLNAIKYALSQVVVLFGLFHSFYSPVQPSNVVQIIWVVLFVVSSMYSWIWDVVMDWGLGRPQFKFLGDGHMYSRRWVYYAAIGVDFVLCFSWTLALIPPTKEYSFMGFLLYLQPITMFMEPIRRSMWSCFAMENEHLRNTLGFRKERFIPLHFERKKPVRKTDKQDDKQYAYKVVALAIVVAALSASAIFLGN
;
A
#
# COMPACT_ATOMS: atom_id res chain seq x y z
N MET A 1 -5.28 -30.44 -10.06
CA MET A 1 -4.78 -30.95 -8.76
C MET A 1 -3.43 -30.30 -8.48
N VAL A 2 -3.34 -29.46 -7.44
CA VAL A 2 -2.11 -28.76 -7.03
C VAL A 2 -1.05 -29.79 -6.57
N THR A 3 0.17 -29.71 -7.11
CA THR A 3 1.24 -30.63 -6.73
C THR A 3 1.72 -30.35 -5.30
N PHE A 4 2.25 -31.34 -4.58
CA PHE A 4 2.73 -31.10 -3.21
C PHE A 4 3.84 -30.03 -3.13
N LYS A 5 4.61 -29.85 -4.21
CA LYS A 5 5.63 -28.79 -4.29
C LYS A 5 4.96 -27.39 -4.24
N GLU A 6 3.88 -27.21 -5.00
CA GLU A 6 3.08 -25.98 -4.97
C GLU A 6 2.40 -25.81 -3.61
N LYS A 7 1.85 -26.89 -3.02
CA LYS A 7 1.26 -26.82 -1.67
C LYS A 7 2.28 -26.44 -0.59
N LEU A 8 3.51 -26.92 -0.68
CA LEU A 8 4.57 -26.52 0.25
C LEU A 8 4.84 -25.03 0.09
N ALA A 9 5.11 -24.57 -1.15
CA ALA A 9 5.40 -23.17 -1.44
C ALA A 9 4.29 -22.19 -1.01
N HIS A 10 3.02 -22.60 -1.12
CA HIS A 10 1.88 -21.76 -0.70
C HIS A 10 1.70 -21.66 0.82
N ASN A 11 2.22 -22.61 1.60
CA ASN A 11 2.06 -22.65 3.05
C ASN A 11 3.37 -22.34 3.80
N LEU A 12 4.37 -21.82 3.09
CA LEU A 12 5.60 -21.32 3.72
C LEU A 12 5.28 -20.05 4.51
N VAL A 13 5.84 -19.95 5.70
CA VAL A 13 5.97 -18.71 6.43
C VAL A 13 7.14 -17.95 5.80
N PRO A 14 6.92 -16.79 5.11
CA PRO A 14 7.97 -16.11 4.35
C PRO A 14 9.23 -15.80 5.17
N GLU A 15 9.04 -15.48 6.45
CA GLU A 15 10.11 -15.17 7.39
C GLU A 15 11.02 -16.38 7.67
N TRP A 16 10.53 -17.59 7.45
CA TRP A 16 11.22 -18.84 7.77
C TRP A 16 11.60 -19.64 6.53
N GLU A 17 11.43 -19.07 5.33
CA GLU A 17 11.57 -19.76 4.04
C GLU A 17 12.91 -20.51 3.92
N GLU A 18 14.00 -19.90 4.37
CA GLU A 18 15.35 -20.48 4.30
C GLU A 18 15.54 -21.73 5.18
N HIS A 19 14.74 -21.87 6.24
CA HIS A 19 14.81 -22.99 7.19
C HIS A 19 13.91 -24.16 6.79
N TYR A 20 13.01 -23.98 5.82
CA TYR A 20 12.23 -25.10 5.28
C TYR A 20 13.11 -26.06 4.47
N VAL A 21 12.62 -27.29 4.37
CA VAL A 21 13.26 -28.34 3.57
C VAL A 21 13.30 -27.94 2.10
N ASN A 22 14.48 -28.01 1.48
CA ASN A 22 14.68 -27.83 0.05
C ASN A 22 14.16 -29.06 -0.73
N TYR A 23 12.85 -29.22 -0.74
CA TYR A 23 12.16 -30.35 -1.36
C TYR A 23 12.44 -30.49 -2.86
N ALA A 24 12.76 -29.37 -3.53
CA ALA A 24 13.09 -29.37 -4.95
C ALA A 24 14.43 -30.05 -5.22
N ASP A 25 15.42 -29.77 -4.39
CA ASP A 25 16.78 -30.27 -4.57
C ASP A 25 16.91 -31.74 -4.16
N LEU A 26 16.32 -32.13 -3.02
CA LEU A 26 16.20 -33.54 -2.65
C LEU A 26 15.49 -34.37 -3.74
N LYS A 27 14.47 -33.80 -4.40
CA LYS A 27 13.80 -34.46 -5.54
C LYS A 27 14.69 -34.54 -6.78
N TYR A 28 15.60 -33.58 -6.97
CA TYR A 28 16.58 -33.60 -8.05
C TYR A 28 17.59 -34.72 -7.86
N HIS A 29 18.14 -34.90 -6.64
CA HIS A 29 19.01 -36.02 -6.31
C HIS A 29 18.35 -37.39 -6.55
N VAL A 30 17.09 -37.56 -6.14
CA VAL A 30 16.34 -38.80 -6.42
C VAL A 30 16.22 -39.07 -7.93
N LYS A 31 16.04 -38.02 -8.76
CA LYS A 31 16.00 -38.16 -10.23
C LYS A 31 17.37 -38.52 -10.80
N GLN A 32 18.47 -37.98 -10.27
CA GLN A 32 19.81 -38.35 -10.71
C GLN A 32 20.11 -39.83 -10.45
N ILE A 33 19.74 -40.34 -9.27
CA ILE A 33 19.87 -41.77 -8.93
C ILE A 33 19.04 -42.61 -9.93
N GLN A 34 17.80 -42.20 -10.20
CA GLN A 34 16.94 -42.88 -11.18
C GLN A 34 17.56 -42.91 -12.59
N ARG A 35 18.12 -41.79 -13.07
CA ARG A 35 18.74 -41.69 -14.40
C ARG A 35 19.98 -42.57 -14.55
N ARG A 36 20.83 -42.60 -13.51
CA ARG A 36 22.01 -43.48 -13.47
C ARG A 36 21.58 -44.94 -13.54
N LYS A 37 20.55 -45.32 -12.78
CA LYS A 37 19.99 -46.67 -12.82
C LYS A 37 19.48 -47.04 -14.22
N SER A 38 18.65 -46.19 -14.84
CA SER A 38 18.14 -46.47 -16.20
C SER A 38 19.23 -46.56 -17.27
N PHE A 39 20.31 -45.77 -17.13
CA PHE A 39 21.45 -45.86 -18.05
C PHE A 39 22.18 -47.20 -17.91
N LEU A 40 22.45 -47.63 -16.67
CA LEU A 40 23.09 -48.92 -16.39
C LEU A 40 22.24 -50.10 -16.89
N ASP A 41 20.92 -50.01 -16.74
CA ASP A 41 19.96 -51.01 -17.22
C ASP A 41 19.95 -51.08 -18.76
N MET A 42 20.04 -49.94 -19.47
CA MET A 42 20.13 -49.88 -20.94
C MET A 42 21.43 -50.47 -21.49
N THR A 43 22.58 -50.20 -20.85
CA THR A 43 23.88 -50.74 -21.27
C THR A 43 24.04 -52.25 -21.03
N SER A 44 23.02 -52.94 -20.48
CA SER A 44 23.02 -54.40 -20.26
C SER A 44 22.59 -55.23 -21.47
N GLY A 45 22.01 -54.59 -22.50
CA GLY A 45 21.35 -55.30 -23.59
C GLY A 45 22.30 -56.06 -24.52
N ASP A 46 23.59 -55.73 -24.50
CA ASP A 46 24.63 -56.39 -25.28
C ASP A 46 25.86 -56.63 -24.38
N TYR A 47 26.46 -57.82 -24.48
CA TYR A 47 27.76 -58.28 -23.92
C TYR A 47 27.79 -59.07 -22.57
N THR A 48 28.23 -60.33 -22.74
CA THR A 48 28.84 -61.36 -21.86
C THR A 48 28.98 -61.19 -20.33
N GLU A 49 28.83 -62.32 -19.62
CA GLU A 49 28.87 -62.55 -18.15
C GLU A 49 30.06 -61.94 -17.38
N THR A 50 31.17 -61.60 -18.03
CA THR A 50 32.32 -60.91 -17.41
C THR A 50 32.04 -59.44 -17.06
N CYS A 51 31.04 -58.81 -17.70
CA CYS A 51 30.62 -57.43 -17.44
C CYS A 51 29.84 -57.28 -16.13
N ASP A 52 29.19 -58.35 -15.64
CA ASP A 52 28.37 -58.27 -14.41
C ASP A 52 29.19 -58.08 -13.14
N THR A 53 30.43 -58.60 -13.10
CA THR A 53 31.34 -58.40 -11.95
C THR A 53 31.90 -56.98 -11.93
N GLU A 54 32.20 -56.41 -13.11
CA GLU A 54 32.70 -55.04 -13.27
C GLU A 54 31.59 -54.01 -13.09
N LYS A 55 30.36 -54.29 -13.53
CA LYS A 55 29.11 -53.58 -13.12
C LYS A 55 28.93 -53.64 -11.62
N THR A 56 29.00 -54.82 -11.01
CA THR A 56 28.84 -54.94 -9.56
C THR A 56 29.92 -54.14 -8.82
N ARG A 57 31.14 -54.03 -9.37
CA ARG A 57 32.21 -53.14 -8.88
C ARG A 57 31.91 -51.66 -9.09
N LEU A 58 31.61 -51.21 -10.31
CA LEU A 58 31.32 -49.81 -10.67
C LEU A 58 30.06 -49.25 -9.97
N ILE A 59 29.07 -50.11 -9.74
CA ILE A 59 27.85 -49.78 -9.00
C ILE A 59 28.04 -50.00 -7.48
N LYS A 60 29.11 -50.67 -7.02
CA LYS A 60 29.57 -50.65 -5.61
C LYS A 60 30.45 -49.44 -5.29
N THR A 61 31.18 -48.90 -6.27
CA THR A 61 32.12 -47.77 -6.11
C THR A 61 31.50 -46.40 -6.39
N SER A 62 30.35 -46.32 -7.07
CA SER A 62 29.60 -45.07 -7.21
C SER A 62 28.84 -44.75 -5.92
N LYS A 63 29.41 -43.84 -5.10
CA LYS A 63 28.89 -43.45 -3.79
C LYS A 63 27.41 -43.01 -3.84
N PRO A 64 26.48 -43.71 -3.16
CA PRO A 64 25.11 -43.28 -2.94
C PRO A 64 24.96 -42.22 -1.82
N THR A 65 26.07 -41.76 -1.25
CA THR A 65 26.12 -40.90 -0.06
C THR A 65 25.49 -39.53 -0.26
N HIS A 66 25.53 -38.95 -1.47
CA HIS A 66 25.12 -37.55 -1.64
C HIS A 66 23.64 -37.29 -1.32
N PHE A 67 22.72 -38.22 -1.59
CA PHE A 67 21.32 -38.02 -1.19
C PHE A 67 21.12 -38.23 0.31
N GLU A 68 21.83 -39.20 0.90
CA GLU A 68 21.73 -39.53 2.33
C GLU A 68 22.30 -38.40 3.19
N GLU A 69 23.44 -37.86 2.78
CA GLU A 69 24.12 -36.70 3.39
C GLU A 69 23.27 -35.43 3.26
N GLU A 70 22.78 -35.11 2.07
CA GLU A 70 21.91 -33.94 1.86
C GLU A 70 20.58 -34.07 2.63
N PHE A 71 20.04 -35.29 2.73
CA PHE A 71 18.84 -35.54 3.53
C PHE A 71 19.10 -35.31 5.01
N HIS A 72 20.25 -35.75 5.53
CA HIS A 72 20.62 -35.53 6.93
C HIS A 72 20.86 -34.05 7.23
N ASN A 73 21.60 -33.35 6.35
CA ASN A 73 21.83 -31.91 6.45
C ASN A 73 20.51 -31.13 6.50
N GLU A 74 19.54 -31.50 5.65
CA GLU A 74 18.22 -30.88 5.66
C GLU A 74 17.42 -31.20 6.93
N CYS A 75 17.55 -32.40 7.50
CA CYS A 75 16.96 -32.74 8.80
C CYS A 75 17.59 -31.93 9.95
N GLU A 76 18.92 -31.86 10.02
CA GLU A 76 19.65 -31.10 11.05
C GLU A 76 19.36 -29.60 10.96
N LYS A 77 19.26 -29.06 9.75
CA LYS A 77 18.87 -27.66 9.52
C LYS A 77 17.49 -27.36 10.10
N VAL A 78 16.51 -28.24 9.85
CA VAL A 78 15.15 -28.08 10.37
C VAL A 78 15.12 -28.24 11.89
N GLU A 79 15.81 -29.25 12.42
CA GLU A 79 15.85 -29.54 13.86
C GLU A 79 16.51 -28.41 14.64
N SER A 80 17.70 -27.98 14.24
CA SER A 80 18.45 -26.92 14.93
C SER A 80 17.63 -25.63 15.03
N TRP A 81 16.99 -25.23 13.93
CA TRP A 81 16.13 -24.05 13.91
C TRP A 81 14.84 -24.26 14.74
N TYR A 82 14.17 -25.41 14.59
CA TYR A 82 12.94 -25.72 15.33
C TYR A 82 13.17 -25.69 16.85
N CYS A 83 14.25 -26.34 17.32
CA CYS A 83 14.60 -26.39 18.73
C CYS A 83 14.97 -25.01 19.27
N ALA A 84 15.75 -24.21 18.51
CA ALA A 84 16.10 -22.85 18.91
C ALA A 84 14.86 -21.95 19.05
N GLN A 85 13.93 -22.01 18.09
CA GLN A 85 12.68 -21.24 18.16
C GLN A 85 11.78 -21.68 19.30
N LEU A 86 11.66 -22.99 19.53
CA LEU A 86 10.86 -23.52 20.62
C LEU A 86 11.40 -23.07 21.98
N GLU A 87 12.71 -23.13 22.18
CA GLU A 87 13.36 -22.67 23.42
C GLU A 87 13.14 -21.17 23.64
N GLU A 88 13.28 -20.36 22.59
CA GLU A 88 13.01 -18.92 22.64
C GLU A 88 11.56 -18.62 23.01
N PHE A 89 10.58 -19.30 22.40
CA PHE A 89 9.17 -19.11 22.73
C PHE A 89 8.82 -19.58 24.14
N GLN A 90 9.48 -20.63 24.65
CA GLN A 90 9.34 -21.06 26.04
C GLN A 90 9.93 -20.04 27.03
N LYS A 91 11.05 -19.39 26.69
CA LYS A 91 11.60 -18.27 27.48
C LYS A 91 10.65 -17.08 27.50
N GLN A 92 10.09 -16.71 26.35
CA GLN A 92 9.08 -15.64 26.25
C GLN A 92 7.83 -15.96 27.05
N TYR A 93 7.35 -17.22 26.99
CA TYR A 93 6.23 -17.68 27.82
C TYR A 93 6.53 -17.52 29.32
N ALA A 94 7.72 -17.93 29.78
CA ALA A 94 8.12 -17.77 31.17
C ALA A 94 8.20 -16.30 31.60
N LEU A 95 8.74 -15.44 30.74
CA LEU A 95 8.83 -14.00 30.96
C LEU A 95 7.43 -13.36 31.09
N LEU A 96 6.50 -13.68 30.19
CA LEU A 96 5.13 -13.15 30.23
C LEU A 96 4.38 -13.56 31.50
N LYS A 97 4.58 -14.79 31.98
CA LYS A 97 4.03 -15.22 33.28
C LYS A 97 4.61 -14.42 34.43
N ALA A 98 5.92 -14.17 34.43
CA ALA A 98 6.58 -13.39 35.47
C ALA A 98 6.09 -11.93 35.47
N GLN A 99 5.99 -11.31 34.29
CA GLN A 99 5.45 -9.95 34.13
C GLN A 99 4.00 -9.85 34.62
N TYR A 100 3.16 -10.84 34.31
CA TYR A 100 1.79 -10.87 34.81
C TYR A 100 1.73 -11.00 36.34
N ALA A 101 2.55 -11.87 36.92
CA ALA A 101 2.62 -12.05 38.37
C ALA A 101 3.10 -10.77 39.08
N ASP A 102 4.08 -10.07 38.52
CA ASP A 102 4.61 -8.80 39.04
C ASP A 102 3.56 -7.67 38.96
N ALA A 103 2.85 -7.57 37.85
CA ALA A 103 1.73 -6.63 37.69
C ALA A 103 0.63 -6.89 38.74
N CYS A 104 0.27 -8.16 39.00
CA CYS A 104 -0.68 -8.51 40.05
C CYS A 104 -0.13 -8.21 41.46
N ALA A 105 1.14 -8.48 41.72
CA ALA A 105 1.77 -8.23 43.02
C ALA A 105 1.86 -6.74 43.36
N THR A 106 2.08 -5.89 42.35
CA THR A 106 2.11 -4.43 42.49
C THR A 106 0.75 -3.86 42.90
N GLN A 107 -0.35 -4.53 42.54
CA GLN A 107 -1.72 -4.11 42.86
C GLN A 107 -2.28 -4.72 44.17
N ALA A 108 -1.74 -5.86 44.62
CA ALA A 108 -2.21 -6.55 45.83
C ALA A 108 -2.25 -5.69 47.12
N PRO A 109 -1.32 -4.75 47.38
CA PRO A 109 -1.38 -3.86 48.55
C PRO A 109 -2.51 -2.83 48.51
N LEU A 110 -3.01 -2.47 47.31
CA LEU A 110 -4.01 -1.41 47.12
C LEU A 110 -5.45 -1.90 47.31
N LEU A 111 -5.72 -3.19 47.05
CA LEU A 111 -7.05 -3.80 47.17
C LEU A 111 -7.52 -4.01 48.63
N VAL A 112 -6.63 -3.91 49.62
CA VAL A 112 -6.97 -4.07 51.04
C VAL A 112 -7.57 -2.78 51.63
N SER A 113 -7.47 -1.65 50.93
CA SER A 113 -7.69 -0.32 51.52
C SER A 113 -8.87 0.51 50.99
N GLN A 114 -9.75 0.02 50.11
CA GLN A 114 -10.84 0.88 49.61
C GLN A 114 -12.11 0.09 49.22
N GLU A 115 -13.17 0.27 50.02
CA GLU A 115 -14.56 -0.07 49.70
C GLU A 115 -15.29 1.01 48.88
N ASP A 116 -14.62 2.11 48.49
CA ASP A 116 -15.26 3.17 47.71
C ASP A 116 -14.84 3.14 46.24
N PHE A 117 -15.84 2.86 45.40
CA PHE A 117 -15.82 2.98 43.94
C PHE A 117 -15.53 4.43 43.52
N ASP A 118 -14.30 4.70 43.09
CA ASP A 118 -14.01 5.79 42.15
C ASP A 118 -12.86 5.37 41.21
N GLU A 119 -13.04 5.62 39.91
CA GLU A 119 -12.10 5.24 38.84
C GLU A 119 -10.76 6.00 39.00
N SER A 120 -9.83 5.41 39.75
CA SER A 120 -8.48 5.96 39.90
C SER A 120 -7.63 5.70 38.64
N PRO A 121 -6.75 6.65 38.23
CA PRO A 121 -5.87 6.49 37.06
C PRO A 121 -4.91 5.29 37.16
N GLU A 122 -4.65 4.79 38.37
CA GLU A 122 -3.83 3.61 38.62
C GLU A 122 -4.56 2.31 38.26
N SER A 123 -5.88 2.24 38.44
CA SER A 123 -6.70 1.11 37.99
C SER A 123 -6.79 1.04 36.45
N GLU A 124 -6.84 2.20 35.78
CA GLU A 124 -6.80 2.27 34.31
C GLU A 124 -5.44 1.83 33.76
N ALA A 125 -4.33 2.25 34.39
CA ALA A 125 -2.98 1.83 34.02
C ALA A 125 -2.79 0.30 34.13
N PHE A 126 -3.24 -0.31 35.22
CA PHE A 126 -3.21 -1.77 35.38
C PHE A 126 -4.08 -2.49 34.34
N ALA A 127 -5.29 -1.99 34.05
CA ALA A 127 -6.15 -2.57 33.03
C ALA A 127 -5.48 -2.54 31.64
N LEU A 128 -4.74 -1.47 31.33
CA LEU A 128 -3.97 -1.31 30.10
C LEU A 128 -2.79 -2.27 30.03
N GLU A 129 -2.04 -2.42 31.13
CA GLU A 129 -0.92 -3.34 31.25
C GLU A 129 -1.38 -4.81 31.16
N ARG A 130 -2.43 -5.19 31.91
CA ARG A 130 -3.07 -6.51 31.83
C ARG A 130 -3.54 -6.83 30.41
N HIS A 131 -4.15 -5.87 29.73
CA HIS A 131 -4.57 -6.04 28.34
C HIS A 131 -3.36 -6.21 27.41
N SER A 132 -2.30 -5.43 27.58
CA SER A 132 -1.06 -5.56 26.79
C SER A 132 -0.44 -6.96 26.95
N ILE A 133 -0.31 -7.44 28.19
CA ILE A 133 0.22 -8.78 28.48
C ILE A 133 -0.68 -9.87 27.87
N LYS A 134 -2.01 -9.73 27.98
CA LYS A 134 -2.97 -10.65 27.36
C LYS A 134 -2.77 -10.74 25.85
N GLN A 135 -2.58 -9.61 25.17
CA GLN A 135 -2.29 -9.58 23.73
C GLN A 135 -0.96 -10.26 23.38
N SER A 136 0.08 -10.08 24.20
CA SER A 136 1.35 -10.78 24.01
C SER A 136 1.22 -12.30 24.12
N PHE A 137 0.35 -12.82 25.00
CA PHE A 137 0.02 -14.26 25.01
C PHE A 137 -0.68 -14.72 23.73
N VAL A 138 -1.59 -13.92 23.18
CA VAL A 138 -2.27 -14.22 21.90
C VAL A 138 -1.26 -14.24 20.74
N GLU A 139 -0.34 -13.27 20.69
CA GLU A 139 0.74 -13.22 19.69
C GLU A 139 1.65 -14.46 19.81
N LEU A 140 2.10 -14.79 21.02
CA LEU A 140 2.93 -15.97 21.26
C LEU A 140 2.24 -17.28 20.85
N TYR A 141 0.95 -17.42 21.15
CA TYR A 141 0.15 -18.57 20.74
C TYR A 141 0.07 -18.72 19.21
N LYS A 142 -0.13 -17.61 18.49
CA LYS A 142 -0.13 -17.62 17.01
C LYS A 142 1.21 -18.08 16.45
N VAL A 143 2.32 -17.59 17.01
CA VAL A 143 3.67 -17.98 16.56
C VAL A 143 3.98 -19.45 16.89
N LEU A 144 3.56 -19.96 18.05
CA LEU A 144 3.67 -21.38 18.40
C LEU A 144 2.88 -22.28 17.44
N ARG A 145 1.66 -21.87 17.03
CA ARG A 145 0.89 -22.59 16.00
C ARG A 145 1.57 -22.56 14.63
N MET A 146 2.19 -21.44 14.26
CA MET A 146 3.01 -21.38 13.04
C MET A 146 4.18 -22.36 13.13
N LEU A 147 4.88 -22.42 14.27
CA LEU A 147 6.00 -23.35 14.50
C LEU A 147 5.56 -24.83 14.44
N GLN A 148 4.37 -25.13 14.96
CA GLN A 148 3.75 -26.46 14.81
C GLN A 148 3.50 -26.80 13.33
N ASN A 149 2.97 -25.86 12.55
CA ASN A 149 2.75 -26.06 11.12
C ASN A 149 4.08 -26.23 10.36
N PHE A 150 5.12 -25.46 10.72
CA PHE A 150 6.47 -25.62 10.18
C PHE A 150 6.99 -27.04 10.38
N ALA A 151 6.93 -27.57 11.60
CA ALA A 151 7.37 -28.92 11.92
C ALA A 151 6.61 -29.99 11.10
N LEU A 152 5.28 -29.90 11.04
CA LEU A 152 4.42 -30.84 10.31
C LEU A 152 4.67 -30.81 8.79
N LEU A 153 4.85 -29.61 8.22
CA LEU A 153 5.12 -29.43 6.80
C LEU A 153 6.47 -30.02 6.40
N ASN A 154 7.52 -29.76 7.18
CA ASN A 154 8.87 -30.27 6.94
C ASN A 154 8.93 -31.80 7.08
N TYR A 155 8.34 -32.36 8.14
CA TYR A 155 8.20 -33.82 8.29
C TYR A 155 7.46 -34.45 7.10
N THR A 156 6.34 -33.85 6.68
CA THR A 156 5.57 -34.34 5.53
C THR A 156 6.39 -34.27 4.24
N ALA A 157 7.21 -33.22 4.06
CA ALA A 157 8.08 -33.06 2.90
C ALA A 157 9.14 -34.16 2.86
N LEU A 158 9.90 -34.35 3.95
CA LEU A 158 10.96 -35.37 4.06
C LEU A 158 10.39 -36.79 3.86
N ARG A 159 9.27 -37.11 4.50
CA ARG A 159 8.57 -38.40 4.32
C ARG A 159 8.14 -38.63 2.87
N LYS A 160 7.67 -37.59 2.18
CA LYS A 160 7.30 -37.67 0.74
C LYS A 160 8.50 -37.82 -0.17
N VAL A 161 9.65 -37.22 0.15
CA VAL A 161 10.91 -37.47 -0.58
C VAL A 161 11.34 -38.92 -0.38
N LEU A 162 11.39 -39.40 0.87
CA LEU A 162 11.77 -40.79 1.19
C LEU A 162 10.89 -41.81 0.47
N LYS A 163 9.56 -41.61 0.46
CA LYS A 163 8.64 -42.47 -0.30
C LYS A 163 8.93 -42.46 -1.81
N LYS A 164 9.33 -41.31 -2.36
CA LYS A 164 9.71 -41.18 -3.77
C LYS A 164 11.05 -41.86 -4.05
N HIS A 165 12.02 -41.73 -3.16
CA HIS A 165 13.30 -42.42 -3.22
C HIS A 165 13.10 -43.94 -3.26
N LYS A 166 12.31 -44.50 -2.33
CA LYS A 166 11.94 -45.93 -2.35
C LYS A 166 11.30 -46.35 -3.68
N LYS A 167 10.30 -45.60 -4.16
CA LYS A 167 9.57 -45.94 -5.40
C LYS A 167 10.45 -45.88 -6.65
N LYS A 168 11.41 -44.96 -6.72
CA LYS A 168 12.19 -44.68 -7.94
C LYS A 168 13.55 -45.39 -7.97
N CYS A 169 14.16 -45.66 -6.83
CA CYS A 169 15.50 -46.24 -6.76
C CYS A 169 15.48 -47.78 -6.59
N GLY A 170 14.35 -48.36 -6.13
CA GLY A 170 14.15 -49.82 -6.01
C GLY A 170 14.78 -50.45 -4.78
N ASP A 171 14.72 -51.79 -4.69
CA ASP A 171 15.02 -52.56 -3.45
C ASP A 171 16.48 -52.47 -2.97
N ARG A 172 17.42 -52.12 -3.86
CA ARG A 172 18.83 -51.90 -3.53
C ARG A 172 19.05 -50.89 -2.40
N TYR A 173 18.19 -49.87 -2.34
CA TYR A 173 18.28 -48.79 -1.34
C TYR A 173 17.33 -49.01 -0.16
N GLN A 174 16.73 -50.19 -0.03
CA GLN A 174 15.74 -50.45 1.00
C GLN A 174 16.34 -50.39 2.41
N LYS A 175 17.59 -50.84 2.60
CA LYS A 175 18.30 -50.76 3.89
C LYS A 175 18.61 -49.31 4.28
N ALA A 176 19.16 -48.53 3.36
CA ALA A 176 19.40 -47.09 3.55
C ALA A 176 18.09 -46.31 3.80
N HIS A 177 17.04 -46.63 3.04
CA HIS A 177 15.72 -46.02 3.24
C HIS A 177 15.13 -46.32 4.63
N ARG A 178 15.27 -47.56 5.13
CA ARG A 178 14.86 -47.89 6.51
C ARG A 178 15.66 -47.06 7.50
N SER A 179 16.98 -47.05 7.38
CA SER A 179 17.87 -46.25 8.25
C SER A 179 17.51 -44.76 8.28
N LEU A 180 17.28 -44.14 7.11
CA LEU A 180 16.89 -42.73 7.03
C LEU A 180 15.47 -42.47 7.58
N ASN A 181 14.56 -43.41 7.37
CA ASN A 181 13.21 -43.30 7.90
C ASN A 181 13.19 -43.44 9.42
N ASP A 182 13.99 -44.35 9.98
CA ASP A 182 14.10 -44.55 11.42
C ASP A 182 14.73 -43.31 12.06
N SER A 183 15.85 -42.82 11.51
CA SER A 183 16.48 -41.55 11.94
C SER A 183 15.54 -40.35 11.85
N LEU A 184 14.63 -40.29 10.85
CA LEU A 184 13.65 -39.20 10.75
C LEU A 184 12.69 -39.14 11.96
N HIS A 185 12.40 -40.27 12.61
CA HIS A 185 11.52 -40.30 13.78
C HIS A 185 12.23 -39.91 15.08
N ASP A 186 13.56 -39.92 15.10
CA ASP A 186 14.36 -39.55 16.28
C ASP A 186 14.41 -38.03 16.51
N TYR A 187 14.13 -37.21 15.49
CA TYR A 187 14.13 -35.75 15.59
C TYR A 187 12.92 -35.20 16.35
N ALA A 188 13.10 -34.12 17.11
CA ALA A 188 12.03 -33.50 17.89
C ALA A 188 10.92 -32.89 17.03
N PHE A 189 11.25 -32.33 15.86
CA PHE A 189 10.25 -31.74 14.95
C PHE A 189 9.32 -32.79 14.32
N SER A 190 9.71 -34.07 14.28
CA SER A 190 9.04 -35.12 13.51
C SER A 190 7.57 -35.30 13.88
N HIS A 191 7.26 -35.27 15.18
CA HIS A 191 5.93 -35.42 15.72
C HIS A 191 5.32 -34.10 16.22
N ALA A 192 6.10 -33.01 16.22
CA ALA A 192 5.71 -31.71 16.78
C ALA A 192 5.13 -31.80 18.21
N LEU A 193 5.52 -32.83 18.97
CA LEU A 193 5.03 -33.05 20.34
C LEU A 193 5.49 -31.93 21.29
N PRO A 194 6.76 -31.49 21.29
CA PRO A 194 7.23 -30.47 22.22
C PRO A 194 6.49 -29.13 22.05
N VAL A 195 6.29 -28.68 20.81
CA VAL A 195 5.51 -27.45 20.54
C VAL A 195 4.03 -27.63 20.86
N LYS A 196 3.46 -28.81 20.66
CA LYS A 196 2.06 -29.10 21.03
C LYS A 196 1.87 -29.01 22.54
N GLU A 197 2.81 -29.52 23.32
CA GLU A 197 2.80 -29.40 24.77
C GLU A 197 2.92 -27.94 25.22
N ALA A 198 3.81 -27.16 24.59
CA ALA A 198 3.92 -25.72 24.84
C ALA A 198 2.61 -24.97 24.56
N ILE A 199 1.92 -25.30 23.46
CA ILE A 199 0.60 -24.73 23.11
C ILE A 199 -0.43 -25.07 24.20
N LEU A 200 -0.53 -26.34 24.62
CA LEU A 200 -1.49 -26.77 25.64
C LEU A 200 -1.23 -26.11 27.00
N ASN A 201 0.05 -25.95 27.37
CA ASN A 201 0.43 -25.26 28.60
C ASN A 201 0.01 -23.78 28.56
N LEU A 202 0.18 -23.12 27.41
CA LEU A 202 -0.28 -21.75 27.21
C LEU A 202 -1.80 -21.65 27.25
N GLU A 203 -2.53 -22.52 26.54
CA GLU A 203 -3.99 -22.57 26.56
C GLU A 203 -4.53 -22.72 27.99
N HIS A 204 -3.96 -23.66 28.76
CA HIS A 204 -4.37 -23.89 30.14
C HIS A 204 -4.12 -22.68 31.03
N TYR A 205 -2.94 -22.06 30.93
CA TYR A 205 -2.61 -20.85 31.69
C TYR A 205 -3.51 -19.67 31.29
N PHE A 206 -3.76 -19.47 29.99
CA PHE A 206 -4.58 -18.38 29.51
C PHE A 206 -6.05 -18.51 29.95
N THR A 207 -6.57 -19.74 29.93
CA THR A 207 -7.94 -20.05 30.35
C THR A 207 -8.12 -19.81 31.85
N THR A 208 -7.19 -20.31 32.67
CA THR A 208 -7.22 -20.15 34.14
C THR A 208 -7.05 -18.69 34.57
N THR A 209 -6.18 -17.94 33.87
CA THR A 209 -5.78 -16.59 34.28
C THR A 209 -6.73 -15.50 33.79
N PHE A 210 -7.26 -15.60 32.57
CA PHE A 210 -8.02 -14.52 31.93
C PHE A 210 -9.52 -14.80 31.74
N HIS A 211 -9.96 -16.05 31.86
CA HIS A 211 -11.31 -16.47 31.48
C HIS A 211 -12.00 -17.38 32.52
N GLU A 212 -11.54 -17.39 33.78
CA GLU A 212 -12.19 -18.12 34.89
C GLU A 212 -12.47 -19.61 34.56
N ASN A 213 -11.55 -20.27 33.85
CA ASN A 213 -11.70 -21.65 33.38
C ASN A 213 -12.70 -21.88 32.22
N ASP A 214 -13.25 -20.84 31.60
CA ASP A 214 -14.02 -20.98 30.35
C ASP A 214 -13.09 -21.17 29.14
N ARG A 215 -12.88 -22.45 28.79
CA ARG A 215 -12.01 -22.85 27.69
C ARG A 215 -12.53 -22.41 26.32
N VAL A 216 -13.84 -22.32 26.12
CA VAL A 216 -14.41 -21.99 24.80
C VAL A 216 -14.12 -20.53 24.46
N LEU A 217 -14.38 -19.63 25.41
CA LEU A 217 -14.07 -18.21 25.25
C LEU A 217 -12.57 -17.96 25.15
N ALA A 218 -11.76 -18.64 25.97
CA ALA A 218 -10.30 -18.51 25.93
C ALA A 218 -9.70 -18.92 24.58
N LEU A 219 -10.10 -20.07 24.03
CA LEU A 219 -9.64 -20.53 22.73
C LEU A 219 -10.16 -19.67 21.58
N ALA A 220 -11.40 -19.17 21.68
CA ALA A 220 -11.93 -18.22 20.71
C ALA A 220 -11.08 -16.95 20.62
N GLU A 221 -10.65 -16.42 21.76
CA GLU A 221 -9.80 -15.21 21.80
C GLU A 221 -8.37 -15.49 21.33
N LEU A 222 -7.79 -16.65 21.71
CA LEU A 222 -6.45 -17.07 21.25
C LEU A 222 -6.40 -17.34 19.73
N ASP A 223 -7.43 -17.97 19.16
CA ASP A 223 -7.56 -18.23 17.72
C ASP A 223 -7.96 -16.98 16.93
N ASP A 224 -8.13 -15.83 17.61
CA ASP A 224 -8.54 -14.56 17.02
C ASP A 224 -9.84 -14.75 16.22
N TRP A 225 -10.80 -15.51 16.79
CA TRP A 225 -12.08 -15.83 16.18
C TRP A 225 -12.74 -14.50 15.77
N LYS A 226 -12.73 -14.25 14.46
CA LYS A 226 -13.50 -13.16 13.87
C LYS A 226 -14.95 -13.59 13.96
N ASP A 227 -15.74 -12.89 14.76
CA ASP A 227 -17.18 -12.94 14.59
C ASP A 227 -17.46 -12.78 13.08
N SER A 228 -18.10 -13.78 12.49
CA SER A 228 -18.60 -13.73 11.12
C SER A 228 -19.82 -12.79 11.02
N THR A 229 -19.93 -11.83 11.93
CA THR A 229 -20.89 -10.75 11.88
C THR A 229 -20.51 -9.86 10.72
N LEU A 230 -21.47 -9.65 9.82
CA LEU A 230 -21.37 -8.71 8.72
C LEU A 230 -20.87 -7.37 9.27
N ASN A 231 -19.66 -6.94 8.90
CA ASN A 231 -19.17 -5.62 9.31
C ASN A 231 -19.95 -4.55 8.53
N TRP A 232 -20.97 -3.99 9.17
CA TRP A 232 -21.90 -3.02 8.58
C TRP A 232 -21.20 -1.76 8.08
N GLN A 233 -20.05 -1.39 8.68
CA GLN A 233 -19.24 -0.28 8.21
C GLN A 233 -18.69 -0.53 6.80
N ASN A 234 -18.20 -1.75 6.52
CA ASN A 234 -17.68 -2.12 5.20
C ASN A 234 -18.82 -2.17 4.16
N VAL A 235 -19.99 -2.66 4.55
CA VAL A 235 -21.19 -2.68 3.69
C VAL A 235 -21.64 -1.26 3.35
N TYR A 236 -21.75 -0.39 4.35
CA TYR A 236 -22.13 1.01 4.17
C TYR A 236 -21.13 1.76 3.29
N THR A 237 -19.82 1.55 3.50
CA THR A 237 -18.76 2.11 2.64
C THR A 237 -18.92 1.61 1.20
N GLY A 238 -19.13 0.30 1.00
CA GLY A 238 -19.37 -0.28 -0.33
C GLY A 238 -20.59 0.30 -1.04
N LEU A 239 -21.68 0.56 -0.31
CA LEU A 239 -22.87 1.22 -0.85
C LEU A 239 -22.57 2.66 -1.31
N LYS A 240 -21.83 3.45 -0.52
CA LYS A 240 -21.38 4.79 -0.93
C LYS A 240 -20.53 4.74 -2.20
N MET A 241 -19.63 3.76 -2.32
CA MET A 241 -18.84 3.56 -3.54
C MET A 241 -19.73 3.28 -4.75
N GLY A 242 -20.75 2.44 -4.59
CA GLY A 242 -21.74 2.16 -5.63
C GLY A 242 -22.48 3.41 -6.10
N ILE A 243 -22.92 4.26 -5.16
CA ILE A 243 -23.56 5.55 -5.47
C ILE A 243 -22.59 6.48 -6.21
N CYS A 244 -21.33 6.57 -5.76
CA CYS A 244 -20.32 7.37 -6.46
C CYS A 244 -20.14 6.92 -7.92
N ILE A 245 -20.10 5.61 -8.18
CA ILE A 245 -19.96 5.08 -9.55
C ILE A 245 -21.16 5.50 -10.41
N VAL A 246 -22.39 5.35 -9.90
CA VAL A 246 -23.60 5.74 -10.63
C VAL A 246 -23.61 7.24 -10.93
N LEU A 247 -23.31 8.08 -9.92
CA LEU A 247 -23.26 9.54 -10.11
C LEU A 247 -22.13 9.96 -11.07
N ALA A 248 -20.96 9.31 -11.01
CA ALA A 248 -19.87 9.58 -11.93
C ALA A 248 -20.23 9.19 -13.38
N LEU A 249 -20.90 8.05 -13.58
CA LEU A 249 -21.40 7.64 -14.89
C LEU A 249 -22.47 8.60 -15.43
N TRP A 250 -23.35 9.12 -14.57
CA TRP A 250 -24.29 10.17 -14.96
C TRP A 250 -23.56 11.44 -15.40
N LEU A 251 -22.61 11.94 -14.60
CA LEU A 251 -21.83 13.12 -14.97
C LEU A 251 -21.09 12.92 -16.30
N LEU A 252 -20.51 11.75 -16.54
CA LEU A 252 -19.85 11.41 -17.80
C LEU A 252 -20.84 11.36 -18.97
N TRP A 253 -22.05 10.85 -18.74
CA TRP A 253 -23.11 10.88 -19.74
C TRP A 253 -23.48 12.32 -20.12
N ASP A 254 -23.67 13.19 -19.14
CA ASP A 254 -24.01 14.60 -19.37
C ASP A 254 -22.86 15.35 -20.09
N ASP A 255 -21.60 15.16 -19.69
CA ASP A 255 -20.46 15.90 -20.26
C ASP A 255 -19.99 15.36 -21.62
N VAL A 256 -20.08 14.05 -21.86
CA VAL A 256 -19.56 13.42 -23.11
C VAL A 256 -20.67 13.15 -24.11
N VAL A 257 -21.75 12.50 -23.67
CA VAL A 257 -22.79 11.98 -24.58
C VAL A 257 -23.77 13.10 -24.95
N VAL A 258 -24.30 13.82 -23.97
CA VAL A 258 -25.26 14.90 -24.23
C VAL A 258 -24.59 16.05 -24.99
N VAL A 259 -23.43 16.52 -24.53
CA VAL A 259 -22.66 17.56 -25.25
C VAL A 259 -22.19 17.07 -26.62
N GLY A 260 -21.77 15.81 -26.75
CA GLY A 260 -21.33 15.24 -28.04
C GLY A 260 -22.43 15.13 -29.08
N LEU A 261 -23.66 14.77 -28.66
CA LEU A 261 -24.82 14.59 -29.54
C LEU A 261 -25.56 15.91 -29.82
N GLN A 262 -25.75 16.76 -28.80
CA GLN A 262 -26.54 18.00 -28.91
C GLN A 262 -25.68 19.23 -29.19
N GLY A 263 -24.39 19.22 -28.86
CA GLY A 263 -23.49 20.34 -29.11
C GLY A 263 -23.18 20.60 -30.59
N GLN A 264 -23.54 19.68 -31.49
CA GLN A 264 -23.51 19.92 -32.95
C GLN A 264 -24.78 20.60 -33.47
N THR A 265 -25.91 20.44 -32.78
CA THR A 265 -27.24 20.89 -33.25
C THR A 265 -27.75 22.14 -32.53
N ASN A 266 -27.41 22.34 -31.25
CA ASN A 266 -27.81 23.49 -30.45
C ASN A 266 -26.58 24.21 -29.85
N PRO A 267 -26.26 25.45 -30.28
CA PRO A 267 -25.12 26.22 -29.76
C PRO A 267 -25.30 26.73 -28.32
N THR A 268 -26.44 26.47 -27.69
CA THR A 268 -26.76 26.84 -26.31
C THR A 268 -26.22 25.86 -25.27
N VAL A 269 -25.76 24.66 -25.67
CA VAL A 269 -25.14 23.69 -24.76
C VAL A 269 -23.70 24.12 -24.47
N ILE A 270 -23.47 24.67 -23.28
CA ILE A 270 -22.17 25.18 -22.86
C ILE A 270 -21.26 24.00 -22.50
N ARG A 271 -20.05 23.97 -23.06
CA ARG A 271 -19.04 22.97 -22.66
C ARG A 271 -18.57 23.27 -21.25
N LEU A 272 -18.56 22.25 -20.40
CA LEU A 272 -18.23 22.38 -18.98
C LEU A 272 -16.85 23.02 -18.75
N MET A 273 -15.87 22.64 -19.57
CA MET A 273 -14.50 23.17 -19.62
C MET A 273 -14.40 24.70 -19.81
N GLN A 274 -15.46 25.33 -20.34
CA GLN A 274 -15.49 26.76 -20.65
C GLN A 274 -16.12 27.60 -19.52
N THR A 275 -16.65 26.96 -18.48
CA THR A 275 -17.26 27.65 -17.35
C THR A 275 -16.21 28.16 -16.35
N SER A 276 -16.43 29.31 -15.73
CA SER A 276 -15.53 29.91 -14.74
C SER A 276 -15.37 29.07 -13.46
N ALA A 277 -16.38 28.25 -13.12
CA ALA A 277 -16.33 27.32 -11.98
C ALA A 277 -15.59 26.00 -12.29
N TYR A 278 -15.28 25.69 -13.55
CA TYR A 278 -14.65 24.41 -13.91
C TYR A 278 -13.30 24.16 -13.21
N PRO A 279 -12.37 25.12 -13.10
CA PRO A 279 -11.12 24.89 -12.39
C PRO A 279 -11.32 24.56 -10.91
N PHE A 280 -12.38 25.08 -10.26
CA PHE A 280 -12.74 24.72 -8.88
C PHE A 280 -13.13 23.24 -8.79
N TYR A 281 -14.11 22.79 -9.60
CA TYR A 281 -14.55 21.39 -9.59
C TYR A 281 -13.41 20.43 -9.98
N ARG A 282 -12.58 20.81 -10.95
CA ARG A 282 -11.37 20.05 -11.32
C ARG A 282 -10.40 19.90 -10.15
N GLY A 283 -10.11 21.00 -9.43
CA GLY A 283 -9.22 20.97 -8.26
C GLY A 283 -9.73 20.01 -7.18
N ILE A 284 -11.02 20.08 -6.86
CA ILE A 284 -11.65 19.18 -5.88
C ILE A 284 -11.65 17.72 -6.37
N ALA A 285 -11.94 17.48 -7.66
CA ALA A 285 -11.88 16.13 -8.24
C ALA A 285 -10.49 15.50 -8.12
N LEU A 286 -9.44 16.27 -8.44
CA LEU A 286 -8.05 15.80 -8.34
C LEU A 286 -7.64 15.57 -6.89
N PHE A 287 -8.08 16.42 -5.95
CA PHE A 287 -7.86 16.21 -4.52
C PHE A 287 -8.53 14.92 -4.02
N LEU A 288 -9.80 14.71 -4.37
CA LEU A 288 -10.53 13.48 -4.04
C LEU A 288 -9.84 12.25 -4.64
N PHE A 289 -9.38 12.37 -5.88
CA PHE A 289 -8.64 11.29 -6.54
C PHE A 289 -7.34 10.94 -5.80
N PHE A 290 -6.58 11.94 -5.31
CA PHE A 290 -5.44 11.67 -4.43
C PHE A 290 -5.84 10.97 -3.13
N LEU A 291 -6.98 11.32 -2.54
CA LEU A 291 -7.47 10.67 -1.32
C LEU A 291 -7.84 9.20 -1.57
N TRP A 292 -8.47 8.91 -2.71
CA TRP A 292 -8.75 7.54 -3.16
C TRP A 292 -7.47 6.74 -3.40
N LEU A 293 -6.51 7.33 -4.11
CA LEU A 293 -5.21 6.70 -4.35
C LEU A 293 -4.44 6.48 -3.06
N TRP A 294 -4.52 7.40 -2.11
CA TRP A 294 -3.92 7.26 -0.78
C TRP A 294 -4.51 6.08 -0.01
N GLY A 295 -5.84 5.93 -0.01
CA GLY A 295 -6.52 4.75 0.56
C GLY A 295 -6.06 3.45 -0.11
N GLY A 296 -5.91 3.46 -1.44
CA GLY A 296 -5.36 2.33 -2.21
C GLY A 296 -3.92 2.00 -1.83
N THR A 297 -3.06 3.01 -1.71
CA THR A 297 -1.67 2.86 -1.26
C THR A 297 -1.60 2.25 0.14
N LEU A 298 -2.37 2.75 1.11
CA LEU A 298 -2.43 2.19 2.47
C LEU A 298 -2.86 0.72 2.46
N TYR A 299 -3.89 0.40 1.68
CA TYR A 299 -4.33 -0.99 1.49
C TYR A 299 -3.22 -1.87 0.91
N THR A 300 -2.50 -1.39 -0.12
CA THR A 300 -1.39 -2.18 -0.71
C THR A 300 -0.24 -2.41 0.26
N TRP A 301 0.13 -1.42 1.05
CA TRP A 301 1.17 -1.57 2.08
C TRP A 301 0.76 -2.57 3.14
N GLN A 302 -0.49 -2.50 3.60
CA GLN A 302 -1.00 -3.44 4.59
C GLN A 302 -1.12 -4.86 4.03
N ALA A 303 -1.62 -5.02 2.80
CA ALA A 303 -1.70 -6.31 2.14
C ALA A 303 -0.32 -6.95 1.90
N ALA A 304 0.70 -6.12 1.63
CA ALA A 304 2.09 -6.53 1.52
C ALA A 304 2.81 -6.68 2.88
N ARG A 305 2.13 -6.40 4.01
CA ARG A 305 2.67 -6.41 5.39
C ARG A 305 3.83 -5.43 5.64
N ILE A 306 3.88 -4.34 4.86
CA ILE A 306 4.87 -3.27 5.03
C ILE A 306 4.52 -2.46 6.29
N ASN A 307 5.45 -2.35 7.22
CA ASN A 307 5.29 -1.54 8.44
C ASN A 307 5.54 -0.05 8.17
N TYR A 308 4.64 0.56 7.39
CA TYR A 308 4.71 1.98 7.02
C TYR A 308 4.60 2.91 8.23
N ARG A 309 3.89 2.50 9.29
CA ARG A 309 3.75 3.26 10.53
C ARG A 309 5.10 3.44 11.21
N TYR A 310 5.89 2.37 11.33
CA TYR A 310 7.24 2.46 11.87
C TYR A 310 8.17 3.30 10.98
N ILE A 311 8.16 3.08 9.66
CA ILE A 311 9.05 3.78 8.70
C ILE A 311 8.81 5.30 8.71
N CYS A 312 7.54 5.71 8.74
CA CYS A 312 7.15 7.11 8.77
C CYS A 312 7.07 7.69 10.20
N GLU A 313 7.50 6.93 11.22
CA GLU A 313 7.44 7.28 12.65
C GLU A 313 6.03 7.66 13.11
N LEU A 314 5.00 7.10 12.49
CA LEU A 314 3.60 7.39 12.77
C LEU A 314 3.15 6.66 14.02
N ASP A 315 2.30 7.33 14.80
CA ASP A 315 1.69 6.73 15.98
C ASP A 315 0.60 5.75 15.53
N PRO A 316 0.69 4.45 15.87
CA PRO A 316 -0.32 3.45 15.49
C PRO A 316 -1.72 3.76 16.01
N HIS A 317 -1.86 4.51 17.10
CA HIS A 317 -3.16 4.83 17.70
C HIS A 317 -3.87 5.98 17.00
N ALA A 318 -3.09 6.91 16.45
CA ALA A 318 -3.55 8.08 15.71
C ALA A 318 -3.62 7.85 14.18
N THR A 319 -2.90 6.86 13.63
CA THR A 319 -2.90 6.69 12.18
C THR A 319 -4.21 6.08 11.70
N GLN A 320 -4.93 6.76 10.79
CA GLN A 320 -6.14 6.24 10.17
C GLN A 320 -5.86 4.94 9.41
N ASP A 321 -6.79 3.99 9.51
CA ASP A 321 -6.79 2.77 8.69
C ASP A 321 -7.29 3.07 7.27
N PHE A 322 -6.93 2.22 6.30
CA PHE A 322 -7.36 2.38 4.91
C PHE A 322 -8.89 2.39 4.76
N SER A 323 -9.62 1.66 5.61
CA SER A 323 -11.09 1.62 5.63
C SER A 323 -11.69 2.98 5.97
N GLN A 324 -11.12 3.70 6.94
CA GLN A 324 -11.55 5.04 7.32
C GLN A 324 -11.27 6.06 6.21
N VAL A 325 -10.11 5.94 5.55
CA VAL A 325 -9.75 6.80 4.41
C VAL A 325 -10.72 6.59 3.23
N PHE A 326 -11.12 5.34 2.95
CA PHE A 326 -12.12 5.06 1.92
C PHE A 326 -13.54 5.53 2.30
N ASP A 327 -13.91 5.47 3.58
CA ASP A 327 -15.19 6.02 4.04
C ASP A 327 -15.23 7.55 3.88
N ASP A 328 -14.15 8.25 4.25
CA ASP A 328 -13.98 9.69 4.06
C ASP A 328 -14.02 10.05 2.56
N ALA A 329 -13.25 9.33 1.73
CA ALA A 329 -13.16 9.56 0.29
C ALA A 329 -14.52 9.37 -0.40
N SER A 330 -15.22 8.27 -0.08
CA SER A 330 -16.54 7.99 -0.66
C SER A 330 -17.60 8.99 -0.22
N HIS A 331 -17.60 9.42 1.05
CA HIS A 331 -18.51 10.45 1.55
C HIS A 331 -18.33 11.78 0.82
N LEU A 332 -17.08 12.25 0.73
CA LEU A 332 -16.78 13.52 0.06
C LEU A 332 -17.02 13.45 -1.46
N SER A 333 -16.71 12.31 -2.09
CA SER A 333 -16.99 12.08 -3.52
C SER A 333 -18.49 12.10 -3.84
N MET A 334 -19.34 11.51 -2.98
CA MET A 334 -20.79 11.58 -3.17
C MET A 334 -21.30 13.01 -3.17
N LEU A 335 -20.89 13.81 -2.19
CA LEU A 335 -21.30 15.22 -2.07
C LEU A 335 -20.78 16.06 -3.24
N TYR A 336 -19.52 15.85 -3.63
CA TYR A 336 -18.93 16.49 -4.80
C TYR A 336 -19.71 16.16 -6.09
N LEU A 337 -19.96 14.88 -6.36
CA LEU A 337 -20.64 14.46 -7.59
C LEU A 337 -22.07 14.99 -7.66
N PHE A 338 -22.81 14.92 -6.55
CA PHE A 338 -24.16 15.46 -6.47
C PHE A 338 -24.18 16.98 -6.69
N ASN A 339 -23.32 17.72 -6.00
CA ASN A 339 -23.20 19.17 -6.14
C ASN A 339 -22.82 19.57 -7.58
N PHE A 340 -21.90 18.82 -8.19
CA PHE A 340 -21.45 19.10 -9.55
C PHE A 340 -22.55 18.81 -10.58
N ILE A 341 -23.26 17.69 -10.48
CA ILE A 341 -24.42 17.39 -11.34
C ILE A 341 -25.47 18.49 -11.23
N LEU A 342 -25.82 18.93 -10.01
CA LEU A 342 -26.75 20.04 -9.83
C LEU A 342 -26.28 21.33 -10.54
N TYR A 343 -24.98 21.65 -10.42
CA TYR A 343 -24.41 22.81 -11.10
C TYR A 343 -24.51 22.69 -12.63
N VAL A 344 -24.22 21.52 -13.20
CA VAL A 344 -24.36 21.26 -14.65
C VAL A 344 -25.81 21.39 -15.10
N GLN A 345 -26.75 20.83 -14.34
CA GLN A 345 -28.18 20.83 -14.70
C GLN A 345 -28.79 22.23 -14.64
N ILE A 346 -28.39 23.08 -13.69
CA ILE A 346 -28.79 24.51 -13.66
C ILE A 346 -28.13 25.27 -14.80
N GLN A 347 -26.84 25.00 -15.09
CA GLN A 347 -26.11 25.65 -16.18
C GLN A 347 -26.73 25.37 -17.55
N ASN A 348 -27.24 24.15 -17.76
CA ASN A 348 -27.88 23.73 -19.00
C ASN A 348 -29.37 24.13 -19.08
N HIS A 349 -29.88 24.91 -18.11
CA HIS A 349 -31.29 25.30 -17.98
C HIS A 349 -32.28 24.12 -17.88
N SER A 350 -31.80 22.91 -17.56
CA SER A 350 -32.66 21.75 -17.29
C SER A 350 -33.42 21.88 -15.97
N LEU A 351 -32.84 22.60 -15.01
CA LEU A 351 -33.47 22.92 -13.72
C LEU A 351 -33.64 24.44 -13.58
N PRO A 352 -34.75 24.91 -13.00
CA PRO A 352 -34.95 26.34 -12.71
C PRO A 352 -33.92 26.85 -11.71
N GLU A 353 -33.38 28.04 -11.97
CA GLU A 353 -32.41 28.72 -11.10
C GLU A 353 -33.12 29.40 -9.92
N TYR A 354 -33.38 28.65 -8.85
CA TYR A 354 -33.92 29.22 -7.60
C TYR A 354 -32.88 29.98 -6.76
N VAL A 355 -31.62 29.56 -6.86
CA VAL A 355 -30.46 30.13 -6.16
C VAL A 355 -29.38 30.37 -7.20
N PRO A 356 -28.64 31.50 -7.15
CA PRO A 356 -27.54 31.74 -8.08
C PRO A 356 -26.56 30.55 -8.08
N LYS A 357 -26.32 29.98 -9.26
CA LYS A 357 -25.52 28.76 -9.42
C LYS A 357 -24.12 28.80 -8.81
N GLY A 358 -23.55 29.99 -8.63
CA GLY A 358 -22.29 30.22 -7.94
C GLY A 358 -22.25 29.82 -6.46
N TYR A 359 -23.41 29.76 -5.79
CA TYR A 359 -23.46 29.32 -4.39
C TYR A 359 -23.20 27.81 -4.23
N LEU A 360 -23.44 27.00 -5.26
CA LEU A 360 -23.15 25.56 -5.21
C LEU A 360 -21.67 25.24 -4.95
N PRO A 361 -20.70 25.75 -5.73
CA PRO A 361 -19.29 25.52 -5.45
C PRO A 361 -18.86 26.17 -4.12
N LEU A 362 -19.45 27.29 -3.71
CA LEU A 362 -19.14 27.92 -2.43
C LEU A 362 -19.57 27.05 -1.24
N VAL A 363 -20.80 26.52 -1.25
CA VAL A 363 -21.30 25.62 -0.20
C VAL A 363 -20.45 24.35 -0.14
N LEU A 364 -20.05 23.81 -1.28
CA LEU A 364 -19.16 22.66 -1.33
C LEU A 364 -17.78 22.97 -0.73
N ALA A 365 -17.19 24.13 -1.07
CA ALA A 365 -15.91 24.56 -0.53
C ALA A 365 -15.97 24.71 1.01
N LEU A 366 -17.02 25.36 1.53
CA LEU A 366 -17.24 25.52 2.97
C LEU A 366 -17.41 24.17 3.66
N TYR A 367 -18.16 23.25 3.06
CA TYR A 367 -18.34 21.91 3.61
C TYR A 367 -17.00 21.15 3.72
N PHE A 368 -16.15 21.20 2.69
CA PHE A 368 -14.82 20.56 2.72
C PHE A 368 -13.96 21.14 3.84
N VAL A 369 -13.95 22.47 3.99
CA VAL A 369 -13.25 23.16 5.10
C VAL A 369 -13.78 22.62 6.43
N VAL A 370 -15.08 22.72 6.69
CA VAL A 370 -15.68 22.27 7.96
C VAL A 370 -15.39 20.79 8.23
N PHE A 371 -15.47 19.92 7.22
CA PHE A 371 -15.20 18.49 7.36
C PHE A 371 -13.78 18.21 7.84
N PHE A 372 -12.76 18.83 7.22
CA PHE A 372 -11.36 18.62 7.62
C PHE A 372 -10.99 19.30 8.93
N PHE A 373 -11.61 20.45 9.25
CA PHE A 373 -11.43 21.14 10.53
C PHE A 373 -12.12 20.43 11.70
N SER A 374 -13.21 19.68 11.44
CA SER A 374 -13.95 18.92 12.46
C SER A 374 -13.28 17.60 12.84
N LYS A 375 -12.32 17.12 12.03
CA LYS A 375 -11.53 15.93 12.33
C LYS A 375 -10.55 16.19 13.49
N ASP A 376 -10.26 15.15 14.26
CA ASP A 376 -9.38 15.18 15.43
C ASP A 376 -8.14 16.05 15.21
N TRP A 377 -8.06 17.13 16.00
CA TRP A 377 -7.06 18.18 15.90
C TRP A 377 -5.61 17.67 16.04
N GLY A 378 -5.41 16.51 16.67
CA GLY A 378 -4.10 15.84 16.79
C GLY A 378 -3.47 15.45 15.44
N HIS A 379 -4.26 14.93 14.50
CA HIS A 379 -3.79 14.53 13.16
C HIS A 379 -3.41 15.75 12.33
N GLN A 380 -4.26 16.79 12.36
CA GLN A 380 -4.03 18.05 11.67
C GLN A 380 -2.78 18.77 12.20
N ARG A 381 -2.57 18.78 13.52
CA ARG A 381 -1.35 19.33 14.14
C ARG A 381 -0.08 18.62 13.66
N ARG A 382 -0.12 17.32 13.38
CA ARG A 382 1.06 16.58 12.90
C ARG A 382 1.38 16.91 11.45
N LEU A 383 0.39 16.88 10.56
CA LEU A 383 0.59 17.29 9.17
C LEU A 383 1.07 18.75 9.09
N ALA A 384 0.47 19.64 9.89
CA ALA A 384 0.90 21.03 9.98
C ALA A 384 2.35 21.18 10.48
N ARG A 385 2.79 20.36 11.46
CA ARG A 385 4.20 20.32 11.89
C ARG A 385 5.13 19.87 10.76
N VAL A 386 4.80 18.77 10.07
CA VAL A 386 5.58 18.28 8.92
C VAL A 386 5.67 19.34 7.82
N LEU A 387 4.57 20.00 7.48
CA LEU A 387 4.55 21.09 6.49
C LEU A 387 5.36 22.31 6.95
N ARG A 388 5.26 22.69 8.22
CA ARG A 388 6.09 23.75 8.83
C ARG A 388 7.57 23.39 8.71
N ASP A 389 7.94 22.16 9.04
CA ASP A 389 9.32 21.69 9.03
C ASP A 389 9.86 21.63 7.58
N ILE A 390 9.00 21.30 6.60
CA ILE A 390 9.30 21.39 5.16
C ILE A 390 9.59 22.84 4.73
N VAL A 391 8.80 23.80 5.20
CA VAL A 391 9.00 25.22 4.85
C VAL A 391 10.26 25.77 5.52
N LEU A 392 10.53 25.37 6.76
CA LEU A 392 11.67 25.81 7.58
C LEU A 392 12.88 24.87 7.48
N LEU A 393 13.00 24.18 6.35
CA LEU A 393 13.93 23.07 6.19
C LEU A 393 15.41 23.32 6.52
N PRO A 394 15.98 24.53 6.33
CA PRO A 394 17.36 24.78 6.74
C PRO A 394 17.62 24.52 8.23
N VAL A 395 16.57 24.54 9.06
CA VAL A 395 16.64 24.48 10.53
C VAL A 395 16.37 23.08 11.08
N PHE A 396 15.60 22.25 10.38
CA PHE A 396 15.11 20.96 10.90
C PHE A 396 15.80 19.76 10.25
N PRO A 397 15.95 18.63 10.98
CA PRO A 397 16.47 17.39 10.39
C PRO A 397 15.48 16.80 9.38
N VAL A 398 16.02 16.24 8.29
CA VAL A 398 15.19 15.60 7.25
C VAL A 398 14.88 14.16 7.67
N THR A 399 13.59 13.79 7.66
CA THR A 399 13.12 12.41 7.91
C THR A 399 12.57 11.81 6.62
N PHE A 400 12.33 10.50 6.63
CA PHE A 400 11.68 9.85 5.49
C PHE A 400 10.30 10.45 5.20
N MET A 401 9.51 10.77 6.23
CA MET A 401 8.20 11.39 6.08
C MET A 401 8.26 12.77 5.40
N HIS A 402 9.27 13.61 5.74
CA HIS A 402 9.51 14.88 5.03
C HIS A 402 9.77 14.65 3.53
N THR A 403 10.60 13.67 3.22
CA THR A 403 10.93 13.25 1.84
C THR A 403 9.69 12.72 1.10
N PHE A 404 8.86 11.94 1.77
CA PHE A 404 7.64 11.34 1.22
C PHE A 404 6.60 12.42 0.89
N VAL A 405 6.28 13.30 1.85
CA VAL A 405 5.30 14.37 1.66
C VAL A 405 5.72 15.34 0.57
N CYS A 406 6.99 15.75 0.51
CA CYS A 406 7.44 16.65 -0.56
C CYS A 406 7.35 16.03 -1.95
N ASN A 407 7.57 14.72 -2.09
CA ASN A 407 7.35 14.05 -3.38
C ASN A 407 5.87 14.12 -3.80
N TYR A 408 4.92 13.95 -2.87
CA TYR A 408 3.49 14.18 -3.16
C TYR A 408 3.21 15.64 -3.54
N LEU A 409 3.81 16.61 -2.85
CA LEU A 409 3.66 18.04 -3.19
C LEU A 409 4.16 18.36 -4.61
N THR A 410 5.24 17.73 -5.08
CA THR A 410 5.71 17.90 -6.47
C THR A 410 4.72 17.41 -7.51
N SER A 411 3.93 16.38 -7.17
CA SER A 411 2.89 15.81 -8.04
C SER A 411 1.54 16.54 -7.90
N ALA A 412 1.38 17.41 -6.89
CA ALA A 412 0.16 18.18 -6.63
C ALA A 412 0.14 19.56 -7.31
N ALA A 413 1.10 19.87 -8.19
CA ALA A 413 1.24 21.19 -8.81
C ALA A 413 -0.06 21.69 -9.46
N LYS A 414 -0.75 20.84 -10.23
CA LYS A 414 -2.00 21.22 -10.89
C LYS A 414 -3.14 21.51 -9.92
N ILE A 415 -3.23 20.72 -8.85
CA ILE A 415 -4.21 20.88 -7.77
C ILE A 415 -3.99 22.20 -7.06
N ASN A 416 -2.74 22.54 -6.75
CA ASN A 416 -2.41 23.79 -6.09
C ASN A 416 -2.74 25.01 -6.96
N GLN A 417 -2.55 24.93 -8.28
CA GLN A 417 -2.99 25.97 -9.21
C GLN A 417 -4.52 26.16 -9.18
N ASP A 418 -5.27 25.06 -9.17
CA ASP A 418 -6.73 25.09 -9.15
C ASP A 418 -7.30 25.57 -7.80
N PHE A 419 -6.61 25.27 -6.69
CA PHE A 419 -6.92 25.87 -5.39
C PHE A 419 -6.66 27.37 -5.38
N ALA A 420 -5.54 27.83 -5.96
CA ALA A 420 -5.28 29.27 -6.08
C ALA A 420 -6.32 29.97 -6.96
N TRP A 421 -6.74 29.33 -8.07
CA TRP A 421 -7.87 29.82 -8.86
C TRP A 421 -9.13 29.93 -8.01
N SER A 422 -9.45 28.88 -7.23
CA SER A 422 -10.64 28.84 -6.38
C SER A 422 -10.67 29.97 -5.35
N ILE A 423 -9.52 30.25 -4.71
CA ILE A 423 -9.38 31.39 -3.78
C ILE A 423 -9.67 32.70 -4.49
N CYS A 424 -9.08 32.90 -5.68
CA CYS A 424 -9.33 34.11 -6.46
C CYS A 424 -10.80 34.22 -6.88
N PHE A 425 -11.39 33.14 -7.41
CA PHE A 425 -12.76 33.05 -7.90
C PHE A 425 -13.80 33.43 -6.83
N PHE A 426 -13.60 33.01 -5.58
CA PHE A 426 -14.46 33.40 -4.47
C PHE A 426 -14.15 34.81 -3.95
N ALA A 427 -12.87 35.21 -3.89
CA ALA A 427 -12.46 36.51 -3.36
C ALA A 427 -12.85 37.69 -4.28
N THR A 428 -12.86 37.50 -5.60
CA THR A 428 -13.26 38.53 -6.57
C THR A 428 -14.78 38.63 -6.73
N GLY A 429 -15.54 37.67 -6.22
CA GLY A 429 -16.99 37.59 -6.44
C GLY A 429 -17.39 37.09 -7.83
N GLU A 430 -16.43 36.64 -8.66
CA GLU A 430 -16.66 36.16 -10.03
C GLU A 430 -17.64 34.97 -10.09
N PHE A 431 -17.79 34.24 -8.98
CA PHE A 431 -18.77 33.17 -8.85
C PHE A 431 -20.24 33.63 -8.97
N LEU A 432 -20.53 34.92 -8.70
CA LEU A 432 -21.87 35.51 -8.81
C LEU A 432 -22.14 36.15 -10.19
N GLU A 433 -21.11 36.27 -11.03
CA GLU A 433 -21.26 36.93 -12.33
C GLU A 433 -21.97 36.01 -13.36
N PRO A 434 -22.77 36.58 -14.28
CA PRO A 434 -23.35 35.81 -15.38
C PRO A 434 -22.24 35.21 -16.26
N THR A 435 -22.36 33.92 -16.60
CA THR A 435 -21.40 33.11 -17.40
C THR A 435 -21.12 33.62 -18.83
N SER A 436 -21.61 34.79 -19.21
CA SER A 436 -21.36 35.42 -20.52
C SER A 436 -20.02 36.13 -20.63
N THR A 437 -19.24 36.23 -19.54
CA THR A 437 -17.83 36.66 -19.61
C THR A 437 -16.95 35.51 -20.11
N PRO A 438 -16.28 35.64 -21.27
CA PRO A 438 -15.36 34.61 -21.74
C PRO A 438 -14.22 34.41 -20.72
N PRO A 439 -13.68 33.19 -20.55
CA PRO A 439 -12.64 32.90 -19.55
C PRO A 439 -11.38 33.79 -19.67
N HIS A 440 -11.14 34.37 -20.85
CA HIS A 440 -10.07 35.34 -21.14
C HIS A 440 -10.32 36.76 -20.58
N ALA A 441 -11.49 37.04 -20.02
CA ALA A 441 -11.85 38.29 -19.36
C ALA A 441 -12.05 38.14 -17.84
N SER A 442 -11.74 36.96 -17.27
CA SER A 442 -11.84 36.73 -15.82
C SER A 442 -10.90 37.66 -15.05
N ALA A 443 -11.39 38.21 -13.94
CA ALA A 443 -10.58 39.04 -13.05
C ALA A 443 -9.36 38.27 -12.52
N CYS A 444 -9.48 36.94 -12.39
CA CYS A 444 -8.40 36.07 -11.96
C CYS A 444 -7.31 35.86 -13.02
N SER A 445 -7.66 35.56 -14.28
CA SER A 445 -6.64 35.31 -15.32
C SER A 445 -5.93 36.59 -15.79
N THR A 446 -6.60 37.74 -15.70
CA THR A 446 -6.05 39.04 -16.11
C THR A 446 -5.23 39.70 -14.99
N ASN A 447 -5.35 39.24 -13.74
CA ASN A 447 -4.57 39.75 -12.62
C ASN A 447 -3.08 39.38 -12.77
N PHE A 448 -2.24 40.43 -12.88
CA PHE A 448 -0.79 40.28 -13.02
C PHE A 448 -0.16 39.45 -11.90
N TYR A 449 -0.54 39.69 -10.64
CA TYR A 449 0.02 38.96 -9.49
C TYR A 449 -0.37 37.49 -9.51
N TYR A 450 -1.62 37.17 -9.89
CA TYR A 450 -2.05 35.77 -10.02
C TYR A 450 -1.26 35.05 -11.13
N ALA A 451 -1.29 35.58 -12.35
CA ALA A 451 -0.74 34.91 -13.52
C ALA A 451 0.80 34.89 -13.56
N ARG A 452 1.48 35.96 -13.11
CA ARG A 452 2.93 36.12 -13.24
C ARG A 452 3.71 35.85 -11.96
N VAL A 453 3.06 35.79 -10.78
CA VAL A 453 3.73 35.57 -9.49
C VAL A 453 3.21 34.33 -8.79
N ALA A 454 1.91 34.26 -8.49
CA ALA A 454 1.33 33.17 -7.69
C ALA A 454 1.45 31.80 -8.39
N VAL A 455 1.02 31.69 -9.65
CA VAL A 455 1.05 30.42 -10.39
C VAL A 455 2.48 29.86 -10.55
N PRO A 456 3.49 30.66 -10.95
CA PRO A 456 4.88 30.19 -10.97
C PRO A 456 5.41 29.76 -9.60
N LEU A 457 5.16 30.52 -8.54
CA LEU A 457 5.61 30.17 -7.19
C LEU A 457 5.01 28.86 -6.70
N ILE A 458 3.68 28.71 -6.81
CA ILE A 458 2.96 27.51 -6.40
C ILE A 458 3.47 26.26 -7.15
N SER A 459 3.86 26.42 -8.43
CA SER A 459 4.36 25.32 -9.25
C SER A 459 5.83 24.99 -8.98
N ALA A 460 6.66 25.97 -8.61
CA ALA A 460 8.10 25.81 -8.43
C ALA A 460 8.52 25.52 -6.98
N LEU A 461 7.78 26.00 -5.97
CA LEU A 461 8.13 25.86 -4.56
C LEU A 461 8.27 24.40 -4.09
N PRO A 462 7.39 23.45 -4.47
CA PRO A 462 7.58 22.04 -4.10
C PRO A 462 8.90 21.45 -4.58
N LEU A 463 9.32 21.80 -5.81
CA LEU A 463 10.58 21.36 -6.40
C LEU A 463 11.77 21.99 -5.68
N TRP A 464 11.65 23.28 -5.34
CA TRP A 464 12.66 23.99 -4.56
C TRP A 464 12.87 23.36 -3.18
N TRP A 465 11.79 23.09 -2.43
CA TRP A 465 11.89 22.42 -1.13
C TRP A 465 12.57 21.06 -1.25
N ARG A 466 12.29 20.31 -2.31
CA ARG A 466 12.91 19.00 -2.54
C ARG A 466 14.40 19.10 -2.91
N CYS A 467 14.78 20.13 -3.64
CA CYS A 467 16.18 20.45 -3.93
C CYS A 467 16.94 20.78 -2.63
N VAL A 468 16.43 21.71 -1.83
CA VAL A 468 17.03 22.11 -0.54
C VAL A 468 17.08 20.93 0.44
N GLN A 469 16.06 20.07 0.47
CA GLN A 469 16.06 18.84 1.25
C GLN A 469 17.20 17.90 0.89
N SER A 470 17.44 17.74 -0.40
CA SER A 470 18.48 16.87 -0.89
C SER A 470 19.87 17.42 -0.56
N LEU A 471 20.06 18.73 -0.62
CA LEU A 471 21.30 19.41 -0.19
C LEU A 471 21.52 19.34 1.32
N ARG A 472 20.47 19.57 2.13
CA ARG A 472 20.53 19.41 3.59
C ARG A 472 20.97 18.01 3.97
N ARG A 473 20.47 17.00 3.25
CA ARG A 473 20.84 15.61 3.47
C ARG A 473 22.31 15.32 3.18
N VAL A 474 22.92 15.95 2.18
CA VAL A 474 24.37 15.85 1.91
C VAL A 474 25.17 16.32 3.13
N HIS A 475 24.75 17.42 3.74
CA HIS A 475 25.39 17.94 4.95
C HIS A 475 25.21 16.99 6.15
N GLU A 476 24.02 16.43 6.37
CA GLU A 476 23.75 15.50 7.48
C GLU A 476 24.50 14.17 7.34
N MET A 477 24.51 13.59 6.14
CA MET A 477 25.20 12.33 5.88
C MET A 477 26.72 12.48 5.78
N LYS A 478 27.22 13.71 5.61
CA LYS A 478 28.61 14.01 5.24
C LYS A 478 29.07 13.25 3.97
N ALA A 479 28.13 12.96 3.09
CA ALA A 479 28.33 12.20 1.85
C ALA A 479 27.57 12.86 0.71
N TRP A 480 28.22 12.99 -0.45
CA TRP A 480 27.63 13.64 -1.63
C TRP A 480 26.57 12.76 -2.31
N PHE A 481 26.75 11.44 -2.30
CA PHE A 481 25.81 10.47 -2.87
C PHE A 481 24.90 9.88 -1.77
N PRO A 482 23.58 9.76 -2.00
CA PRO A 482 22.84 10.13 -3.22
C PRO A 482 22.34 11.59 -3.25
N GLY A 483 22.50 12.36 -2.18
CA GLY A 483 21.82 13.65 -1.99
C GLY A 483 22.07 14.70 -3.08
N LEU A 484 23.32 14.88 -3.56
CA LEU A 484 23.65 15.90 -4.55
C LEU A 484 22.99 15.63 -5.90
N LEU A 485 23.02 14.37 -6.35
CA LEU A 485 22.39 13.96 -7.60
C LEU A 485 20.86 14.17 -7.52
N ASN A 486 20.27 13.86 -6.38
CA ASN A 486 18.85 14.11 -6.15
C ASN A 486 18.52 15.62 -6.20
N ALA A 487 19.39 16.48 -5.67
CA ALA A 487 19.22 17.94 -5.74
C ALA A 487 19.25 18.44 -7.20
N ILE A 488 20.19 17.94 -8.01
CA ILE A 488 20.31 18.28 -9.43
C ILE A 488 19.04 17.86 -10.20
N LYS A 489 18.50 16.67 -9.91
CA LYS A 489 17.23 16.20 -10.50
C LYS A 489 16.11 17.22 -10.31
N TYR A 490 15.86 17.68 -9.09
CA TYR A 490 14.77 18.63 -8.81
C TYR A 490 15.07 20.05 -9.31
N ALA A 491 16.34 20.49 -9.29
CA ALA A 491 16.74 21.77 -9.87
C ALA A 491 16.48 21.80 -11.39
N LEU A 492 16.83 20.72 -12.10
CA LEU A 492 16.56 20.59 -13.53
C LEU A 492 15.05 20.62 -13.82
N SER A 493 14.24 19.88 -13.05
CA SER A 493 12.78 19.92 -13.18
C SER A 493 12.21 21.30 -12.92
N GLN A 494 12.75 22.05 -11.94
CA GLN A 494 12.32 23.41 -11.63
C GLN A 494 12.59 24.37 -12.79
N VAL A 495 13.77 24.28 -13.43
CA VAL A 495 14.09 25.09 -14.62
C VAL A 495 13.10 24.81 -15.76
N VAL A 496 12.78 23.54 -15.99
CA VAL A 496 11.80 23.12 -17.02
C VAL A 496 10.41 23.71 -16.72
N VAL A 497 9.93 23.64 -15.47
CA VAL A 497 8.64 24.23 -15.05
C VAL A 497 8.61 25.73 -15.26
N LEU A 498 9.59 26.45 -14.70
CA LEU A 498 9.61 27.91 -14.76
C LEU A 498 9.68 28.41 -16.21
N PHE A 499 10.51 27.77 -17.02
CA PHE A 499 10.63 28.12 -18.43
C PHE A 499 9.29 27.91 -19.17
N GLY A 500 8.61 26.78 -18.93
CA GLY A 500 7.31 26.48 -19.53
C GLY A 500 6.20 27.46 -19.11
N LEU A 501 6.21 27.92 -17.86
CA LEU A 501 5.23 28.89 -17.35
C LEU A 501 5.46 30.31 -17.89
N PHE A 502 6.70 30.77 -17.96
CA PHE A 502 7.00 32.13 -18.45
C PHE A 502 6.91 32.26 -19.98
N HIS A 503 7.13 31.17 -20.71
CA HIS A 503 7.09 31.13 -22.17
C HIS A 503 6.01 30.18 -22.70
N SER A 504 4.82 30.32 -22.13
CA SER A 504 3.66 29.45 -22.34
C SER A 504 3.16 29.32 -23.78
N PHE A 505 3.68 30.11 -24.72
CA PHE A 505 3.38 30.05 -26.16
C PHE A 505 4.25 29.05 -26.94
N TYR A 506 5.15 28.35 -26.26
CA TYR A 506 6.11 27.45 -26.88
C TYR A 506 5.59 26.01 -26.86
N SER A 507 5.36 25.45 -28.05
CA SER A 507 4.87 24.08 -28.24
C SER A 507 6.02 23.07 -28.24
N PRO A 508 5.99 22.00 -27.42
CA PRO A 508 6.99 20.94 -27.48
C PRO A 508 6.97 20.13 -28.78
N VAL A 509 5.84 20.16 -29.50
CA VAL A 509 5.61 19.35 -30.70
C VAL A 509 6.10 20.06 -31.96
N GLN A 510 6.13 21.39 -31.95
CA GLN A 510 6.60 22.22 -33.06
C GLN A 510 7.44 23.37 -32.53
N PRO A 511 8.72 23.11 -32.19
CA PRO A 511 9.58 24.15 -31.67
C PRO A 511 9.90 25.17 -32.77
N SER A 512 9.44 26.41 -32.61
CA SER A 512 9.63 27.47 -33.61
C SER A 512 10.97 28.19 -33.48
N ASN A 513 11.59 28.17 -32.29
CA ASN A 513 12.80 28.92 -31.97
C ASN A 513 13.84 28.04 -31.24
N VAL A 514 15.12 28.42 -31.31
CA VAL A 514 16.25 27.71 -30.66
C VAL A 514 16.01 27.48 -29.17
N VAL A 515 15.46 28.48 -28.47
CA VAL A 515 15.18 28.37 -27.02
C VAL A 515 14.12 27.30 -26.71
N GLN A 516 13.17 27.07 -27.63
CA GLN A 516 12.17 26.01 -27.49
C GLN A 516 12.78 24.63 -27.67
N ILE A 517 13.69 24.47 -28.64
CA ILE A 517 14.44 23.23 -28.85
C ILE A 517 15.23 22.88 -27.59
N ILE A 518 15.94 23.87 -27.01
CA ILE A 518 16.69 23.69 -25.76
C ILE A 518 15.75 23.24 -24.63
N TRP A 519 14.59 23.87 -24.48
CA TRP A 519 13.63 23.50 -23.45
C TRP A 519 13.08 22.08 -23.63
N VAL A 520 12.74 21.66 -24.86
CA VAL A 520 12.29 20.29 -25.15
C VAL A 520 13.37 19.28 -24.78
N VAL A 521 14.63 19.55 -25.13
CA VAL A 521 15.77 18.70 -24.75
C VAL A 521 15.91 18.62 -23.23
N LEU A 522 15.85 19.75 -22.51
CA LEU A 522 15.91 19.78 -21.05
C LEU A 522 14.74 19.00 -20.42
N PHE A 523 13.54 19.11 -20.97
CA PHE A 523 12.38 18.35 -20.54
C PHE A 523 12.58 16.84 -20.69
N VAL A 524 13.03 16.38 -21.86
CA VAL A 524 13.29 14.95 -22.11
C VAL A 524 14.37 14.43 -21.17
N VAL A 525 15.47 15.16 -21.02
CA VAL A 525 16.56 14.79 -20.10
C VAL A 525 16.06 14.75 -18.65
N SER A 526 15.28 15.74 -18.21
CA SER A 526 14.70 15.77 -16.85
C SER A 526 13.77 14.58 -16.59
N SER A 527 12.95 14.21 -17.58
CA SER A 527 11.99 13.11 -17.45
C SER A 527 12.69 11.76 -17.42
N MET A 528 13.70 11.56 -18.27
CA MET A 528 14.54 10.36 -18.25
C MET A 528 15.34 10.24 -16.96
N TYR A 529 15.88 11.35 -16.45
CA TYR A 529 16.56 11.34 -15.16
C TYR A 529 15.60 10.95 -14.03
N SER A 530 14.38 11.49 -14.03
CA SER A 530 13.37 11.14 -13.01
C SER A 530 13.00 9.66 -13.05
N TRP A 531 12.77 9.11 -14.25
CA TRP A 531 12.48 7.69 -14.43
C TRP A 531 13.63 6.77 -13.97
N ILE A 532 14.87 7.08 -14.35
CA ILE A 532 16.05 6.31 -13.91
C ILE A 532 16.16 6.36 -12.39
N TRP A 533 15.93 7.53 -11.78
CA TRP A 533 15.96 7.69 -10.34
C TRP A 533 14.90 6.85 -9.64
N ASP A 534 13.67 6.89 -10.13
CA ASP A 534 12.55 6.16 -9.54
C ASP A 534 12.84 4.64 -9.58
N VAL A 535 13.28 4.09 -10.72
CA VAL A 535 13.57 2.66 -10.89
C VAL A 535 14.80 2.21 -10.08
N VAL A 536 15.91 2.93 -10.18
CA VAL A 536 17.21 2.47 -9.63
C VAL A 536 17.36 2.84 -8.16
N MET A 537 17.06 4.08 -7.80
CA MET A 537 17.32 4.61 -6.45
C MET A 537 16.13 4.36 -5.54
N ASP A 538 14.95 4.84 -5.92
CA ASP A 538 13.79 4.83 -5.03
C ASP A 538 13.20 3.43 -4.91
N TRP A 539 13.14 2.64 -5.99
CA TRP A 539 12.64 1.26 -5.95
C TRP A 539 13.73 0.21 -5.72
N GLY A 540 15.01 0.57 -5.89
CA GLY A 540 16.13 -0.35 -5.69
C GLY A 540 16.18 -1.50 -6.71
N LEU A 541 15.69 -1.27 -7.93
CA LEU A 541 15.72 -2.23 -9.05
C LEU A 541 16.94 -2.00 -9.95
N GLY A 542 16.98 -2.69 -11.10
CA GLY A 542 18.02 -2.49 -12.12
C GLY A 542 19.31 -3.27 -11.92
N ARG A 543 19.34 -4.27 -11.00
CA ARG A 543 20.54 -5.09 -10.75
C ARG A 543 20.60 -6.28 -11.72
N PRO A 544 21.58 -6.37 -12.63
CA PRO A 544 21.63 -7.46 -13.63
C PRO A 544 21.66 -8.86 -13.00
N GLN A 545 22.33 -9.00 -11.86
CA GLN A 545 22.45 -10.25 -11.10
C GLN A 545 21.11 -10.84 -10.65
N PHE A 546 20.06 -10.02 -10.52
CA PHE A 546 18.71 -10.44 -10.12
C PHE A 546 17.69 -10.22 -11.26
N LYS A 547 18.13 -10.40 -12.52
CA LYS A 547 17.29 -10.19 -13.72
C LYS A 547 16.73 -8.77 -13.83
N PHE A 548 17.53 -7.78 -13.45
CA PHE A 548 17.15 -6.35 -13.37
C PHE A 548 16.14 -6.01 -12.26
N LEU A 549 15.88 -6.91 -11.30
CA LEU A 549 15.17 -6.58 -10.05
C LEU A 549 16.13 -6.42 -8.86
N GLY A 550 15.57 -6.23 -7.67
CA GLY A 550 16.27 -6.32 -6.38
C GLY A 550 16.50 -7.75 -5.85
N ASP A 551 17.29 -7.87 -4.76
CA ASP A 551 17.59 -9.11 -4.01
C ASP A 551 16.42 -9.67 -3.18
N GLY A 552 15.41 -8.85 -2.87
CA GLY A 552 14.23 -9.23 -2.09
C GLY A 552 12.99 -8.44 -2.53
N HIS A 553 11.81 -9.06 -2.34
CA HIS A 553 10.51 -8.58 -2.83
C HIS A 553 9.43 -8.92 -1.81
N MET A 554 8.61 -7.94 -1.42
CA MET A 554 7.41 -8.13 -0.61
C MET A 554 6.18 -8.37 -1.50
N TYR A 555 6.12 -7.76 -2.69
CA TYR A 555 5.07 -8.09 -3.65
C TYR A 555 5.32 -9.47 -4.30
N SER A 556 4.43 -10.43 -4.02
CA SER A 556 4.54 -11.85 -4.42
C SER A 556 4.77 -12.08 -5.93
N ARG A 557 4.28 -11.19 -6.80
CA ARG A 557 4.31 -11.36 -8.25
C ARG A 557 5.38 -10.50 -8.92
N ARG A 558 6.43 -11.12 -9.46
CA ARG A 558 7.56 -10.42 -10.12
C ARG A 558 7.16 -9.56 -11.33
N TRP A 559 6.09 -9.93 -12.06
CA TRP A 559 5.65 -9.17 -13.22
C TRP A 559 5.21 -7.74 -12.87
N VAL A 560 4.76 -7.52 -11.61
CA VAL A 560 4.29 -6.22 -11.12
C VAL A 560 5.41 -5.18 -11.19
N TYR A 561 6.66 -5.58 -10.89
CA TYR A 561 7.82 -4.69 -10.99
C TYR A 561 8.13 -4.30 -12.44
N TYR A 562 8.13 -5.27 -13.36
CA TYR A 562 8.38 -4.98 -14.78
C TYR A 562 7.28 -4.11 -15.38
N ALA A 563 6.01 -4.37 -15.02
CA ALA A 563 4.89 -3.53 -15.42
C ALA A 563 5.04 -2.12 -14.87
N ALA A 564 5.42 -1.95 -13.60
CA ALA A 564 5.66 -0.65 -13.00
C ALA A 564 6.79 0.13 -13.70
N ILE A 565 7.90 -0.53 -14.06
CA ILE A 565 9.01 0.09 -14.83
C ILE A 565 8.50 0.65 -16.16
N GLY A 566 7.73 -0.15 -16.91
CA GLY A 566 7.19 0.26 -18.20
C GLY A 566 6.12 1.36 -18.09
N VAL A 567 5.23 1.25 -17.10
CA VAL A 567 4.20 2.26 -16.84
C VAL A 567 4.84 3.58 -16.40
N ASP A 568 5.80 3.57 -15.47
CA ASP A 568 6.47 4.81 -15.03
C ASP A 568 7.25 5.48 -16.17
N PHE A 569 7.85 4.70 -17.09
CA PHE A 569 8.49 5.27 -18.29
C PHE A 569 7.52 6.08 -19.14
N VAL A 570 6.26 5.65 -19.28
CA VAL A 570 5.25 6.40 -20.03
C VAL A 570 4.74 7.59 -19.22
N LEU A 571 4.44 7.37 -17.93
CA LEU A 571 3.86 8.39 -17.07
C LEU A 571 4.87 9.50 -16.73
N CYS A 572 6.19 9.25 -16.76
CA CYS A 572 7.21 10.25 -16.43
C CYS A 572 7.30 11.40 -17.45
N PHE A 573 6.66 11.27 -18.62
CA PHE A 573 6.50 12.36 -19.59
C PHE A 573 5.18 13.13 -19.41
N SER A 574 4.26 12.67 -18.56
CA SER A 574 2.92 13.24 -18.43
C SER A 574 2.87 14.55 -17.62
N TRP A 575 3.85 14.79 -16.74
CA TRP A 575 3.80 15.90 -15.78
C TRP A 575 3.91 17.29 -16.44
N THR A 576 4.60 17.45 -17.57
CA THR A 576 4.64 18.73 -18.31
C THR A 576 3.44 18.91 -19.23
N LEU A 577 2.82 17.83 -19.71
CA LEU A 577 1.61 17.91 -20.55
C LEU A 577 0.45 18.58 -19.80
N ALA A 578 0.42 18.45 -18.47
CA ALA A 578 -0.56 19.13 -17.61
C ALA A 578 -0.34 20.66 -17.49
N LEU A 579 0.83 21.17 -17.87
CA LEU A 579 1.22 22.59 -17.73
C LEU A 579 1.06 23.39 -19.03
N ILE A 580 0.85 22.74 -20.18
CA ILE A 580 0.74 23.40 -21.49
C ILE A 580 -0.70 23.93 -21.67
N PRO A 581 -0.91 25.22 -22.01
CA PRO A 581 -2.24 25.73 -22.25
C PRO A 581 -2.82 25.22 -23.57
N PRO A 582 -4.16 25.07 -23.63
CA PRO A 582 -4.89 24.87 -24.88
C PRO A 582 -4.60 25.94 -25.93
N THR A 583 -4.01 25.61 -27.07
CA THR A 583 -4.05 26.47 -28.26
C THR A 583 -4.85 25.81 -29.38
N LYS A 584 -5.72 26.60 -30.04
CA LYS A 584 -6.67 26.12 -31.07
C LYS A 584 -6.02 25.89 -32.43
N GLU A 585 -4.73 26.15 -32.58
CA GLU A 585 -4.09 26.33 -33.89
C GLU A 585 -3.72 25.02 -34.60
N TYR A 586 -3.74 23.85 -33.92
CA TYR A 586 -3.24 22.61 -34.53
C TYR A 586 -4.07 21.35 -34.21
N SER A 587 -4.29 20.49 -35.22
CA SER A 587 -5.08 19.26 -35.14
C SER A 587 -4.60 18.27 -34.05
N PHE A 588 -3.28 18.11 -33.88
CA PHE A 588 -2.70 17.27 -32.81
C PHE A 588 -2.83 17.91 -31.42
N MET A 589 -2.76 19.24 -31.31
CA MET A 589 -3.01 19.94 -30.04
C MET A 589 -4.49 19.94 -29.65
N GLY A 590 -5.39 19.94 -30.63
CA GLY A 590 -6.81 19.65 -30.43
C GLY A 590 -7.03 18.26 -29.82
N PHE A 591 -6.32 17.23 -30.29
CA PHE A 591 -6.35 15.89 -29.71
C PHE A 591 -5.76 15.83 -28.28
N LEU A 592 -4.62 16.49 -28.03
CA LEU A 592 -4.06 16.62 -26.68
C LEU A 592 -4.99 17.40 -25.72
N LEU A 593 -5.81 18.31 -26.26
CA LEU A 593 -6.88 18.99 -25.52
C LEU A 593 -7.95 18.01 -25.02
N TYR A 594 -8.38 17.09 -25.89
CA TYR A 594 -9.32 16.03 -25.51
C TYR A 594 -8.72 15.06 -24.49
N LEU A 595 -7.40 14.88 -24.49
CA LEU A 595 -6.69 14.07 -23.51
C LEU A 595 -6.32 14.82 -22.23
N GLN A 596 -6.45 16.16 -22.18
CA GLN A 596 -6.11 16.97 -21.01
C GLN A 596 -6.77 16.48 -19.70
N PRO A 597 -8.05 16.05 -19.69
CA PRO A 597 -8.67 15.49 -18.49
C PRO A 597 -7.99 14.20 -18.03
N ILE A 598 -7.48 13.39 -18.97
CA ILE A 598 -6.78 12.13 -18.68
C ILE A 598 -5.36 12.40 -18.17
N THR A 599 -4.64 13.34 -18.77
CA THR A 599 -3.24 13.65 -18.40
C THR A 599 -3.12 14.21 -16.98
N MET A 600 -4.16 14.87 -16.47
CA MET A 600 -4.20 15.40 -15.10
C MET A 600 -4.25 14.30 -14.02
N PHE A 601 -4.76 13.11 -14.33
CA PHE A 601 -4.80 11.96 -13.41
C PHE A 601 -3.55 11.08 -13.47
N MET A 602 -2.74 11.22 -14.53
CA MET A 602 -1.55 10.39 -14.76
C MET A 602 -0.46 10.60 -13.70
N GLU A 603 -0.14 11.85 -13.36
CA GLU A 603 0.90 12.15 -12.36
C GLU A 603 0.52 11.68 -10.93
N PRO A 604 -0.71 11.87 -10.43
CA PRO A 604 -1.16 11.26 -9.17
C PRO A 604 -1.04 9.72 -9.15
N ILE A 605 -1.44 9.03 -10.24
CA ILE A 605 -1.30 7.57 -10.36
C ILE A 605 0.16 7.18 -10.28
N ARG A 606 1.03 7.85 -11.04
CA ARG A 606 2.47 7.60 -11.07
C ARG A 606 3.08 7.74 -9.67
N ARG A 607 2.75 8.81 -8.96
CA ARG A 607 3.24 9.05 -7.58
C ARG A 607 2.75 8.01 -6.58
N SER A 608 1.51 7.58 -6.71
CA SER A 608 0.92 6.56 -5.82
C SER A 608 1.54 5.19 -6.09
N MET A 609 1.80 4.83 -7.35
CA MET A 609 2.59 3.65 -7.71
C MET A 609 4.02 3.75 -7.16
N TRP A 610 4.69 4.89 -7.34
CA TRP A 610 6.03 5.14 -6.79
C TRP A 610 6.06 4.93 -5.28
N SER A 611 5.04 5.39 -4.56
CA SER A 611 4.95 5.25 -3.10
C SER A 611 4.96 3.79 -2.63
N CYS A 612 4.36 2.88 -3.39
CA CYS A 612 4.30 1.45 -3.09
C CYS A 612 5.69 0.81 -3.12
N PHE A 613 6.47 1.07 -4.16
CA PHE A 613 7.81 0.50 -4.33
C PHE A 613 8.87 1.25 -3.51
N ALA A 614 8.75 2.57 -3.37
CA ALA A 614 9.65 3.36 -2.52
C ALA A 614 9.56 2.93 -1.05
N MET A 615 8.35 2.68 -0.55
CA MET A 615 8.15 2.20 0.82
C MET A 615 8.65 0.78 1.03
N GLU A 616 8.47 -0.11 0.05
CA GLU A 616 9.02 -1.46 0.10
C GLU A 616 10.56 -1.44 0.11
N ASN A 617 11.18 -0.66 -0.75
CA ASN A 617 12.65 -0.55 -0.80
C ASN A 617 13.21 0.05 0.49
N GLU A 618 12.55 1.06 1.06
CA GLU A 618 12.89 1.59 2.38
C GLU A 618 12.70 0.52 3.46
N HIS A 619 11.61 -0.27 3.44
CA HIS A 619 11.38 -1.36 4.37
C HIS A 619 12.49 -2.42 4.31
N LEU A 620 12.88 -2.86 3.12
CA LEU A 620 13.85 -3.95 2.95
C LEU A 620 15.30 -3.52 3.17
N ARG A 621 15.65 -2.26 2.86
CA ARG A 621 17.06 -1.87 2.69
C ARG A 621 17.49 -0.58 3.36
N ASN A 622 16.57 0.21 3.91
CA ASN A 622 16.90 1.51 4.51
C ASN A 622 17.80 2.34 3.58
N THR A 623 17.44 2.41 2.29
CA THR A 623 18.30 2.92 1.21
C THR A 623 18.68 4.38 1.40
N LEU A 624 17.83 5.14 2.08
CA LEU A 624 18.07 6.55 2.39
C LEU A 624 18.70 6.78 3.77
N GLY A 625 18.99 5.69 4.51
CA GLY A 625 19.71 5.72 5.78
C GLY A 625 19.01 6.56 6.85
N PHE A 626 17.67 6.62 6.83
CA PHE A 626 16.93 7.39 7.83
C PHE A 626 16.89 6.70 9.19
N ARG A 627 17.16 5.39 9.24
CA ARG A 627 17.04 4.58 10.46
C ARG A 627 18.38 3.96 10.86
N LYS A 628 18.60 3.81 12.17
CA LYS A 628 19.79 3.14 12.74
C LYS A 628 19.63 1.62 12.78
N GLU A 629 18.40 1.14 12.95
CA GLU A 629 18.06 -0.28 13.01
C GLU A 629 17.75 -0.82 11.60
N ARG A 630 18.31 -1.99 11.27
CA ARG A 630 18.15 -2.64 9.95
C ARG A 630 16.94 -3.56 9.86
N PHE A 631 16.49 -4.09 10.99
CA PHE A 631 15.36 -5.02 11.06
C PHE A 631 14.08 -4.25 11.37
N ILE A 632 13.00 -4.57 10.65
CA ILE A 632 11.67 -4.00 10.89
C ILE A 632 10.73 -5.15 11.19
N PRO A 633 10.04 -5.15 12.34
CA PRO A 633 9.02 -6.15 12.58
C PRO A 633 7.90 -5.97 11.55
N LEU A 634 7.46 -7.09 10.98
CA LEU A 634 6.34 -7.12 10.06
C LEU A 634 5.08 -6.55 10.72
N HIS A 635 4.27 -5.86 9.91
CA HIS A 635 3.03 -5.30 10.42
C HIS A 635 1.98 -6.41 10.56
N PHE A 636 1.76 -6.85 11.79
CA PHE A 636 0.59 -7.60 12.17
C PHE A 636 -0.40 -6.62 12.82
N GLU A 637 -1.63 -6.57 12.31
CA GLU A 637 -2.69 -5.77 12.93
C GLU A 637 -2.86 -6.20 14.39
N ARG A 638 -2.43 -5.36 15.33
CA ARG A 638 -3.02 -5.36 16.66
C ARG A 638 -4.42 -4.82 16.49
N LYS A 639 -5.42 -5.69 16.54
CA LYS A 639 -6.79 -5.23 16.79
C LYS A 639 -6.73 -4.41 18.07
N LYS A 640 -7.19 -3.16 18.00
CA LYS A 640 -7.54 -2.43 19.23
C LYS A 640 -8.42 -3.37 20.04
N PRO A 641 -8.28 -3.44 21.38
CA PRO A 641 -9.35 -4.01 22.18
C PRO A 641 -10.61 -3.33 21.66
N VAL A 642 -11.56 -4.14 21.18
CA VAL A 642 -12.91 -3.65 21.02
C VAL A 642 -13.30 -3.33 22.46
N ARG A 643 -13.04 -2.09 22.90
CA ARG A 643 -13.89 -1.43 23.88
C ARG A 643 -15.27 -1.78 23.37
N LYS A 644 -16.14 -2.40 24.17
CA LYS A 644 -17.50 -2.78 23.77
C LYS A 644 -18.21 -1.53 23.21
N THR A 645 -17.91 -1.13 21.99
CA THR A 645 -18.60 -0.13 21.19
C THR A 645 -19.73 -0.93 20.60
N ASP A 646 -20.65 -1.17 21.54
CA ASP A 646 -22.08 -1.21 21.40
C ASP A 646 -22.64 -1.77 20.09
N LYS A 647 -23.51 -2.78 20.24
CA LYS A 647 -24.54 -3.14 19.25
C LYS A 647 -25.34 -1.91 18.74
N GLN A 648 -25.22 -0.75 19.40
CA GLN A 648 -25.76 0.54 19.00
C GLN A 648 -25.13 1.09 17.71
N ASP A 649 -23.82 0.92 17.48
CA ASP A 649 -23.15 1.41 16.26
C ASP A 649 -23.59 0.61 15.03
N ASP A 650 -23.64 -0.72 15.14
CA ASP A 650 -24.15 -1.60 14.07
C ASP A 650 -25.60 -1.28 13.70
N LYS A 651 -26.45 -1.04 14.71
CA LYS A 651 -27.83 -0.58 14.48
C LYS A 651 -27.84 0.78 13.77
N GLN A 652 -26.99 1.72 14.17
CA GLN A 652 -26.90 3.04 13.55
C GLN A 652 -26.50 2.94 12.07
N TYR A 653 -25.54 2.09 11.71
CA TYR A 653 -25.19 1.85 10.32
C TYR A 653 -26.31 1.16 9.53
N ALA A 654 -26.99 0.19 10.13
CA ALA A 654 -28.16 -0.43 9.50
C ALA A 654 -29.27 0.61 9.21
N TYR A 655 -29.58 1.51 10.17
CA TYR A 655 -30.52 2.61 9.95
C TYR A 655 -30.05 3.56 8.83
N LYS A 656 -28.76 3.91 8.78
CA LYS A 656 -28.20 4.74 7.70
C LYS A 656 -28.38 4.08 6.33
N VAL A 657 -28.13 2.77 6.22
CA VAL A 657 -28.32 2.02 4.98
C VAL A 657 -29.78 2.03 4.54
N VAL A 658 -30.71 1.76 5.46
CA VAL A 658 -32.16 1.76 5.17
C VAL A 658 -32.62 3.16 4.76
N ALA A 659 -32.21 4.21 5.49
CA ALA A 659 -32.55 5.59 5.16
C ALA A 659 -32.03 5.98 3.76
N LEU A 660 -30.79 5.61 3.43
CA LEU A 660 -30.19 5.87 2.13
C LEU A 660 -30.95 5.15 1.01
N ALA A 661 -31.34 3.88 1.23
CA ALA A 661 -32.13 3.10 0.28
C ALA A 661 -33.51 3.73 0.02
N ILE A 662 -34.18 4.21 1.09
CA ILE A 662 -35.47 4.91 0.97
C ILE A 662 -35.30 6.21 0.16
N VAL A 663 -34.27 7.00 0.45
CA VAL A 663 -34.00 8.25 -0.29
C VAL A 663 -33.72 7.96 -1.77
N VAL A 664 -32.89 6.96 -2.08
CA VAL A 664 -32.61 6.56 -3.47
C VAL A 664 -33.89 6.10 -4.16
N ALA A 665 -34.70 5.25 -3.53
CA ALA A 665 -35.97 4.78 -4.10
C ALA A 665 -36.96 5.93 -4.33
N ALA A 666 -37.06 6.87 -3.40
CA ALA A 666 -37.91 8.04 -3.51
C ALA A 666 -37.45 8.97 -4.66
N LEU A 667 -36.14 9.23 -4.77
CA LEU A 667 -35.57 10.03 -5.86
C LEU A 667 -35.75 9.35 -7.22
N SER A 668 -35.54 8.03 -7.31
CA SER A 668 -35.79 7.25 -8.52
C SER A 668 -37.27 7.29 -8.93
N ALA A 669 -38.20 7.13 -7.99
CA ALA A 669 -39.63 7.27 -8.25
C ALA A 669 -39.96 8.68 -8.73
N SER A 670 -39.44 9.71 -8.05
CA SER A 670 -39.64 11.12 -8.42
C SER A 670 -39.17 11.41 -9.84
N ALA A 671 -38.00 10.89 -10.24
CA ALA A 671 -37.49 11.04 -11.60
C ALA A 671 -38.38 10.37 -12.66
N ILE A 672 -38.99 9.22 -12.34
CA ILE A 672 -39.94 8.54 -13.22
C ILE A 672 -41.26 9.30 -13.33
N PHE A 673 -41.77 9.84 -12.23
CA PHE A 673 -43.06 10.54 -12.19
C PHE A 673 -43.01 11.99 -12.68
N LEU A 674 -41.86 12.67 -12.55
CA LEU A 674 -41.65 14.04 -13.04
C LEU A 674 -41.11 14.09 -14.49
N GLY A 675 -40.68 12.95 -15.03
CA GLY A 675 -40.20 12.82 -16.41
C GLY A 675 -41.28 12.55 -17.45
N ASN A 676 -42.57 12.54 -17.06
CA ASN A 676 -43.74 12.39 -17.94
C ASN A 676 -44.49 13.70 -18.12
#